data_AF-A0AAE1FKV2-F1
#
_entry.id   AF-A0AAE1FKV2-F1
#
_cell.length_a   1.000
_cell.length_b   1.000
_cell.length_c   1.000
_cell.angle_alpha   90.00
_cell.angle_beta   90.00
_cell.angle_gamma   90.00
#
_symmetry.space_group_name_H-M   'P 1'
#
loop_
_entity.id
_entity.type
_entity.pdbx_description
1 polymer ?
#
loop_
_entity_poly.entity_id
_entity_poly.type
_entity_poly.pdbx_seq_one_letter_code
_entity_poly.pdbx_strand_id
1 'polypeptide(L)'
;MTFYIKPPGGNISLSSLYKDAETRLLFLCQLEQCWGDMEEVQRILSQHPNIAANSDCLIEGSHKDRSSHYVLRLACLGNGQFQSFLMEAESQFFEYRLYLGEKAAVKSTVLTLLRHVKYALKHLKLASPYHEQLLQIKEASSEVLAADMLDCGKGTVCSHQIKVPWILAENLVKGRHVIVTRGKAEVQCEHLMQLLCSVFRKTLEYGIRQLSESDEEESFFHDPRMVQVKKSLCKLFRRQYRGGGYHVSLAHRILRHQEIESQVQYFPLCMQSLHRTLVKNNRLRHHARFRYTLFLKDIGVPWQENVAFWEHYYSRPHSGAAAGCCHTWKGNDGHRYTYGIRHLYGMEGGKKNYTSHSCSALQEMKPQPQEPGGCPFTSQAIEDIIHLSPRLHDTPHIQQAIAKEMRTGRPNSACKILLGYTKLISQDLPTTTLRVIIMKSAWESQNLQEGGVDGGGNPGGDSDVPGEGGSHSSSSCCCHGCGTFCKIFLKYTIGRSLQLTFYILDIATDVGVAYTDYIKGDIIFASITLGLVFAPGLLFALFAFTQVLMSHTGILACIKAPLWLIGFPFLPLWPIFRDLHQIYHGVMALFPANRKYHLAFLNKPSRAYLLKFLEAFVEAAPQILLRLYKITLRKQEMPFSKLGPLEIVQVSFSLVTLANKLISTQQKTITTQQIINGDIDNSERFRLPCLVQLLGFLWWSTFLVARFEVMAIFAGSLKWWIFVVIGVHVVLVFLFQTLGLQKHGLQRIFIYLFSAFVFIFAYIQFNMQARIKVTVWLSYTVYSILVLLENSVMLVVWYFAQEVATANYPEEDQLAFASHRQLLIYIHYGVFSFSMLMLVLTFWCAPNFRQNKVEEDEEEMKAIRVS
;
A
#
# COMPACT_ATOMS: atom_id res chain seq x y z
N MET A 1 13.72 -23.02 31.13
CA MET A 1 13.47 -22.43 29.81
C MET A 1 12.83 -23.48 28.91
N THR A 2 12.11 -23.08 27.85
CA THR A 2 11.39 -24.02 26.97
C THR A 2 11.80 -23.82 25.51
N PHE A 3 12.09 -24.92 24.80
CA PHE A 3 12.46 -24.91 23.36
C PHE A 3 11.27 -24.97 22.39
N TYR A 4 10.04 -25.00 22.93
CA TYR A 4 8.80 -24.98 22.15
C TYR A 4 8.75 -26.00 21.00
N ILE A 5 9.12 -27.25 21.29
CA ILE A 5 9.09 -28.38 20.36
C ILE A 5 7.75 -29.12 20.46
N LYS A 6 7.29 -29.39 21.69
CA LYS A 6 6.01 -30.05 21.94
C LYS A 6 4.87 -29.02 21.90
N PRO A 7 3.86 -29.16 21.02
CA PRO A 7 2.69 -28.28 20.99
C PRO A 7 1.94 -28.28 22.32
N PRO A 8 1.34 -27.15 22.74
CA PRO A 8 0.45 -27.12 23.90
C PRO A 8 -0.80 -27.98 23.64
N GLY A 9 -1.25 -28.71 24.65
CA GLY A 9 -2.51 -29.45 24.61
C GLY A 9 -3.62 -28.72 25.37
N GLY A 10 -4.87 -29.11 25.14
CA GLY A 10 -6.05 -28.58 25.82
C GLY A 10 -6.79 -27.50 25.02
N ASN A 11 -7.93 -27.07 25.56
CA ASN A 11 -8.83 -26.09 24.92
C ASN A 11 -8.73 -24.72 25.59
N ILE A 12 -8.79 -23.65 24.79
CA ILE A 12 -8.75 -22.26 25.27
C ILE A 12 -9.71 -21.41 24.44
N SER A 13 -10.36 -20.43 25.09
CA SER A 13 -11.21 -19.47 24.38
C SER A 13 -10.38 -18.57 23.47
N LEU A 14 -10.91 -18.27 22.29
CA LEU A 14 -10.25 -17.40 21.30
C LEU A 14 -9.85 -16.03 21.86
N SER A 15 -10.68 -15.43 22.73
CA SER A 15 -10.39 -14.15 23.38
C SER A 15 -9.15 -14.20 24.25
N SER A 16 -9.03 -15.22 25.10
CA SER A 16 -7.83 -15.46 25.92
C SER A 16 -6.62 -15.79 25.06
N LEU A 17 -6.76 -16.63 24.04
CA LEU A 17 -5.68 -16.97 23.10
C LEU A 17 -5.11 -15.72 22.40
N TYR A 18 -6.00 -14.84 21.93
CA TYR A 18 -5.61 -13.55 21.33
C TYR A 18 -4.93 -12.65 22.36
N LYS A 19 -5.50 -12.52 23.56
CA LYS A 19 -4.97 -11.65 24.63
C LYS A 19 -3.58 -12.09 25.09
N ASP A 20 -3.35 -13.39 25.21
CA ASP A 20 -2.06 -13.96 25.59
C ASP A 20 -1.01 -13.69 24.50
N ALA A 21 -1.37 -13.90 23.23
CA ALA A 21 -0.51 -13.60 22.08
C ALA A 21 -0.22 -12.09 21.93
N GLU A 22 -1.23 -11.24 22.12
CA GLU A 22 -1.09 -9.78 22.14
C GLU A 22 -0.13 -9.34 23.24
N THR A 23 -0.30 -9.85 24.47
CA THR A 23 0.56 -9.48 25.61
C THR A 23 2.00 -9.91 25.37
N ARG A 24 2.23 -11.14 24.87
CA ARG A 24 3.57 -11.62 24.50
C ARG A 24 4.20 -10.77 23.41
N LEU A 25 3.46 -10.45 22.34
CA LEU A 25 3.97 -9.64 21.23
C LEU A 25 4.42 -8.25 21.72
N LEU A 26 3.62 -7.62 22.57
CA LEU A 26 3.94 -6.32 23.16
C LEU A 26 5.22 -6.40 24.01
N PHE A 27 5.38 -7.44 24.82
CA PHE A 27 6.58 -7.67 25.61
C PHE A 27 7.82 -7.88 24.71
N LEU A 28 7.72 -8.74 23.69
CA LEU A 28 8.82 -9.00 22.75
C LEU A 28 9.24 -7.73 21.99
N CYS A 29 8.28 -6.86 21.63
CA CYS A 29 8.59 -5.58 20.99
C CYS A 29 9.38 -4.65 21.92
N GLN A 30 9.14 -4.69 23.24
CA GLN A 30 9.89 -3.88 24.21
C GLN A 30 11.28 -4.46 24.45
N LEU A 31 11.36 -5.79 24.60
CA LEU A 31 12.61 -6.49 24.84
C LEU A 31 13.63 -6.23 23.73
N GLU A 32 13.22 -6.34 22.47
CA GLU A 32 14.12 -6.15 21.33
C GLU A 32 14.65 -4.71 21.24
N GLN A 33 13.83 -3.72 21.61
CA GLN A 33 14.22 -2.32 21.59
C GLN A 33 15.26 -1.94 22.65
N CYS A 34 15.28 -2.65 23.79
CA CYS A 34 16.22 -2.40 24.89
C CYS A 34 17.30 -3.48 25.02
N TRP A 35 17.37 -4.41 24.07
CA TRP A 35 18.33 -5.49 24.12
C TRP A 35 19.76 -4.97 24.17
N GLY A 36 20.58 -5.53 25.08
CA GLY A 36 21.94 -5.07 25.37
C GLY A 36 22.07 -4.15 26.59
N ASP A 37 20.98 -3.60 27.11
CA ASP A 37 20.94 -2.90 28.41
C ASP A 37 20.21 -3.78 29.45
N MET A 38 20.96 -4.58 30.20
CA MET A 38 20.40 -5.53 31.17
C MET A 38 19.61 -4.84 32.30
N GLU A 39 19.97 -3.61 32.66
CA GLU A 39 19.22 -2.84 33.66
C GLU A 39 17.88 -2.40 33.09
N GLU A 40 17.81 -1.98 31.83
CA GLU A 40 16.55 -1.64 31.15
C GLU A 40 15.64 -2.87 30.98
N VAL A 41 16.21 -4.03 30.64
CA VAL A 41 15.46 -5.29 30.53
C VAL A 41 14.85 -5.67 31.90
N GLN A 42 15.61 -5.56 32.99
CA GLN A 42 15.08 -5.74 34.34
C GLN A 42 14.04 -4.67 34.70
N ARG A 43 14.23 -3.45 34.19
CA ARG A 43 13.32 -2.33 34.43
C ARG A 43 11.96 -2.56 33.80
N ILE A 44 11.87 -3.18 32.62
CA ILE A 44 10.59 -3.59 32.00
C ILE A 44 9.77 -4.46 32.97
N LEU A 45 10.42 -5.41 33.64
CA LEU A 45 9.78 -6.30 34.60
C LEU A 45 9.31 -5.55 35.86
N SER A 46 10.07 -4.54 36.30
CA SER A 46 9.74 -3.73 37.49
C SER A 46 8.68 -2.63 37.23
N GLN A 47 8.68 -2.01 36.05
CA GLN A 47 7.79 -0.89 35.70
C GLN A 47 6.45 -1.35 35.14
N HIS A 48 6.40 -2.56 34.59
CA HIS A 48 5.17 -3.16 34.04
C HIS A 48 4.90 -4.54 34.64
N PRO A 49 4.66 -4.64 35.96
CA PRO A 49 4.38 -5.93 36.61
C PRO A 49 3.18 -6.63 35.98
N ASN A 50 2.19 -5.87 35.48
CA ASN A 50 1.01 -6.43 34.80
C ASN A 50 1.32 -7.06 33.43
N ILE A 51 2.31 -6.57 32.68
CA ILE A 51 2.66 -7.16 31.37
C ILE A 51 3.44 -8.45 31.61
N ALA A 52 4.40 -8.42 32.54
CA ALA A 52 5.19 -9.58 32.91
C ALA A 52 4.37 -10.67 33.61
N ALA A 53 3.48 -10.30 34.53
CA ALA A 53 2.62 -11.23 35.26
C ALA A 53 1.49 -11.80 34.38
N ASN A 54 0.88 -11.00 33.50
CA ASN A 54 -0.24 -11.49 32.67
C ASN A 54 0.21 -12.36 31.49
N SER A 55 1.42 -12.13 30.95
CA SER A 55 1.99 -12.96 29.87
C SER A 55 2.63 -14.25 30.38
N ASP A 56 2.69 -14.48 31.70
CA ASP A 56 3.45 -15.55 32.34
C ASP A 56 4.89 -15.65 31.78
N CYS A 57 5.48 -14.53 31.34
CA CYS A 57 6.71 -14.56 30.55
C CYS A 57 7.92 -15.08 31.35
N LEU A 58 7.87 -15.02 32.69
CA LEU A 58 8.90 -15.59 33.56
C LEU A 58 8.52 -16.99 34.10
N ILE A 59 7.28 -17.46 33.89
CA ILE A 59 6.85 -18.80 34.30
C ILE A 59 7.04 -19.74 33.11
N GLU A 60 8.24 -20.32 33.07
CA GLU A 60 8.70 -21.08 31.91
C GLU A 60 7.83 -22.31 31.64
N GLY A 61 7.32 -22.44 30.42
CA GLY A 61 6.51 -23.59 30.04
C GLY A 61 5.08 -23.59 30.60
N SER A 62 4.60 -22.46 31.15
CA SER A 62 3.18 -22.27 31.46
C SER A 62 2.31 -22.45 30.21
N HIS A 63 1.01 -22.70 30.41
CA HIS A 63 0.08 -22.83 29.29
C HIS A 63 0.05 -21.57 28.42
N LYS A 64 0.06 -20.38 29.04
CA LYS A 64 0.09 -19.09 28.33
C LYS A 64 1.40 -18.85 27.59
N ASP A 65 2.55 -19.15 28.21
CA ASP A 65 3.88 -19.00 27.57
C ASP A 65 3.96 -19.85 26.30
N ARG A 66 3.45 -21.08 26.35
CA ARG A 66 3.44 -22.01 25.22
C ARG A 66 2.40 -21.62 24.17
N SER A 67 1.15 -21.34 24.55
CA SER A 67 0.08 -21.01 23.61
C SER A 67 0.38 -19.73 22.83
N SER A 68 0.76 -18.66 23.52
CA SER A 68 1.10 -17.36 22.90
C SER A 68 2.27 -17.48 21.92
N HIS A 69 3.32 -18.24 22.26
CA HIS A 69 4.45 -18.48 21.36
C HIS A 69 4.02 -19.15 20.04
N TYR A 70 3.23 -20.23 20.11
CA TYR A 70 2.75 -20.92 18.91
C TYR A 70 1.77 -20.07 18.08
N VAL A 71 0.93 -19.26 18.72
CA VAL A 71 0.04 -18.32 18.01
C VAL A 71 0.83 -17.26 17.26
N LEU A 72 1.92 -16.73 17.83
CA LEU A 72 2.78 -15.78 17.14
C LEU A 72 3.53 -16.39 15.96
N ARG A 73 3.98 -17.66 16.07
CA ARG A 73 4.55 -18.41 14.93
C ARG A 73 3.55 -18.51 13.77
N LEU A 74 2.28 -18.77 14.07
CA LEU A 74 1.22 -18.81 13.05
C LEU A 74 0.93 -17.41 12.48
N ALA A 75 0.89 -16.38 13.33
CA ALA A 75 0.60 -15.02 12.91
C ALA A 75 1.68 -14.43 11.98
N CYS A 76 2.95 -14.81 12.16
CA CYS A 76 4.05 -14.30 11.33
C CYS A 76 4.14 -14.96 9.94
N LEU A 77 3.43 -16.07 9.69
CA LEU A 77 3.44 -16.76 8.39
C LEU A 77 3.02 -15.82 7.25
N GLY A 78 3.82 -15.75 6.20
CA GLY A 78 3.60 -14.86 5.04
C GLY A 78 4.03 -13.39 5.26
N ASN A 79 4.52 -13.02 6.45
CA ASN A 79 5.04 -11.69 6.74
C ASN A 79 6.52 -11.76 7.15
N GLY A 80 7.42 -11.61 6.17
CA GLY A 80 8.87 -11.73 6.40
C GLY A 80 9.43 -10.79 7.47
N GLN A 81 8.93 -9.56 7.58
CA GLN A 81 9.38 -8.63 8.63
C GLN A 81 8.97 -9.10 10.02
N PHE A 82 7.73 -9.61 10.16
CA PHE A 82 7.26 -10.12 11.43
C PHE A 82 8.01 -11.41 11.81
N GLN A 83 8.27 -12.28 10.84
CA GLN A 83 9.05 -13.50 11.06
C GLN A 83 10.49 -13.18 11.52
N SER A 84 11.20 -12.28 10.83
CA SER A 84 12.56 -11.87 11.24
C SER A 84 12.59 -11.24 12.63
N PHE A 85 11.63 -10.37 12.95
CA PHE A 85 11.48 -9.81 14.29
C PHE A 85 11.24 -10.89 15.35
N LEU A 86 10.31 -11.81 15.09
CA LEU A 86 9.94 -12.86 16.06
C LEU A 86 11.14 -13.77 16.34
N MET A 87 11.88 -14.15 15.30
CA MET A 87 13.12 -14.93 15.42
C MET A 87 14.15 -14.27 16.32
N GLU A 88 14.37 -12.97 16.14
CA GLU A 88 15.35 -12.22 16.90
C GLU A 88 14.89 -12.02 18.35
N ALA A 89 13.70 -11.46 18.55
CA ALA A 89 13.17 -11.16 19.88
C ALA A 89 13.00 -12.41 20.76
N GLU A 90 12.58 -13.55 20.19
CA GLU A 90 12.48 -14.80 20.94
C GLU A 90 13.85 -15.39 21.30
N SER A 91 14.84 -15.25 20.41
CA SER A 91 16.22 -15.71 20.69
C SER A 91 16.84 -14.92 21.84
N GLN A 92 16.69 -13.59 21.79
CA GLN A 92 17.09 -12.69 22.87
C GLN A 92 16.36 -13.03 24.17
N PHE A 93 15.05 -13.28 24.11
CA PHE A 93 14.30 -13.63 25.30
C PHE A 93 14.76 -14.96 25.92
N PHE A 94 15.07 -15.95 25.09
CA PHE A 94 15.63 -17.21 25.54
C PHE A 94 17.01 -17.04 26.19
N GLU A 95 17.87 -16.22 25.59
CA GLU A 95 19.19 -15.86 26.14
C GLU A 95 19.07 -15.19 27.51
N TYR A 96 18.13 -14.25 27.65
CA TYR A 96 17.87 -13.59 28.93
C TYR A 96 17.41 -14.57 30.01
N ARG A 97 16.52 -15.52 29.66
CA ARG A 97 16.10 -16.57 30.60
C ARG A 97 17.26 -17.47 31.00
N LEU A 98 18.15 -17.82 30.07
CA LEU A 98 19.37 -18.56 30.38
C LEU A 98 20.30 -17.81 31.33
N TYR A 99 20.47 -16.50 31.12
CA TYR A 99 21.28 -15.64 31.97
C TYR A 99 20.77 -15.57 33.42
N LEU A 100 19.44 -15.49 33.60
CA LEU A 100 18.81 -15.51 34.93
C LEU A 100 18.77 -16.90 35.57
N GLY A 101 18.93 -17.96 34.78
CA GLY A 101 18.79 -19.34 35.23
C GLY A 101 19.97 -19.81 36.09
N GLU A 102 19.66 -20.39 37.24
CA GLU A 102 20.66 -21.18 37.98
C GLU A 102 21.02 -22.47 37.23
N LYS A 103 22.18 -23.06 37.55
CA LYS A 103 22.66 -24.30 36.93
C LYS A 103 21.61 -25.42 36.93
N ALA A 104 20.87 -25.57 38.03
CA ALA A 104 19.79 -26.56 38.15
C ALA A 104 18.65 -26.31 37.15
N ALA A 105 18.28 -25.04 36.91
CA ALA A 105 17.25 -24.66 35.94
C ALA A 105 17.70 -24.94 34.50
N VAL A 106 18.97 -24.69 34.17
CA VAL A 106 19.54 -25.02 32.86
C VAL A 106 19.60 -26.54 32.66
N LYS A 107 19.98 -27.32 33.68
CA LYS A 107 19.95 -28.79 33.64
C LYS A 107 18.54 -29.34 33.41
N SER A 108 17.55 -28.82 34.13
CA SER A 108 16.13 -29.14 33.93
C SER A 108 15.65 -28.81 32.50
N THR A 109 16.16 -27.72 31.93
CA THR A 109 15.85 -27.27 30.57
C THR A 109 16.37 -28.23 29.51
N VAL A 110 17.63 -28.68 29.62
CA VAL A 110 18.20 -29.68 28.68
C VAL A 110 17.51 -31.04 28.82
N LEU A 111 17.16 -31.46 30.04
CA LEU A 111 16.36 -32.66 30.28
C LEU A 111 14.96 -32.56 29.65
N THR A 112 14.33 -31.39 29.74
CA THR A 112 13.00 -31.13 29.14
C THR A 112 13.07 -31.06 27.62
N LEU A 113 14.12 -30.47 27.06
CA LEU A 113 14.44 -30.51 25.64
C LEU A 113 14.51 -31.96 25.15
N LEU A 114 15.33 -32.80 25.78
CA LEU A 114 15.48 -34.20 25.40
C LEU A 114 14.16 -34.97 25.46
N ARG A 115 13.32 -34.73 26.49
CA ARG A 115 11.98 -35.34 26.59
C ARG A 115 11.06 -34.89 25.47
N HIS A 116 11.04 -33.59 25.13
CA HIS A 116 10.20 -33.05 24.08
C HIS A 116 10.64 -33.49 22.68
N VAL A 117 11.94 -33.60 22.43
CA VAL A 117 12.50 -34.15 21.19
C VAL A 117 12.10 -35.62 21.02
N LYS A 118 12.25 -36.44 22.07
CA LYS A 118 11.81 -37.85 22.06
C LYS A 118 10.31 -37.96 21.80
N TYR A 119 9.50 -37.09 22.39
CA TYR A 119 8.07 -37.03 22.13
C TYR A 119 7.78 -36.67 20.66
N ALA A 120 8.42 -35.63 20.14
CA ALA A 120 8.21 -35.16 18.76
C ALA A 120 8.55 -36.22 17.74
N LEU A 121 9.73 -36.86 17.86
CA LEU A 121 10.18 -37.93 16.96
C LEU A 121 9.25 -39.15 16.95
N LYS A 122 8.51 -39.40 18.04
CA LYS A 122 7.62 -40.56 18.18
C LYS A 122 6.17 -40.26 17.80
N HIS A 123 5.69 -39.04 18.06
CA HIS A 123 4.26 -38.73 18.06
C HIS A 123 3.85 -37.64 17.06
N LEU A 124 4.78 -36.83 16.54
CA LEU A 124 4.45 -35.77 15.60
C LEU A 124 4.75 -36.20 14.17
N LYS A 125 3.95 -35.72 13.23
CA LYS A 125 4.25 -35.82 11.79
C LYS A 125 5.28 -34.73 11.47
N LEU A 126 6.47 -35.14 11.06
CA LEU A 126 7.61 -34.25 10.82
C LEU A 126 8.02 -34.36 9.36
N ALA A 127 8.31 -33.23 8.72
CA ALA A 127 8.98 -33.23 7.43
C ALA A 127 10.37 -33.88 7.58
N SER A 128 10.83 -34.62 6.56
CA SER A 128 12.13 -35.29 6.53
C SER A 128 13.31 -34.42 7.05
N PRO A 129 13.51 -33.17 6.58
CA PRO A 129 14.61 -32.33 7.07
C PRO A 129 14.50 -31.98 8.56
N TYR A 130 13.28 -31.81 9.08
CA TYR A 130 13.08 -31.50 10.50
C TYR A 130 13.26 -32.74 11.39
N HIS A 131 12.92 -33.92 10.89
CA HIS A 131 13.20 -35.19 11.58
C HIS A 131 14.70 -35.38 11.82
N GLU A 132 15.53 -35.18 10.78
CA GLU A 132 16.98 -35.31 10.87
C GLU A 132 17.59 -34.33 11.89
N GLN A 133 17.10 -33.09 11.92
CA GLN A 133 17.58 -32.09 12.87
C GLN A 133 17.20 -32.41 14.31
N LEU A 134 16.00 -32.92 14.55
CA LEU A 134 15.60 -33.37 15.88
C LEU A 134 16.47 -34.54 16.37
N LEU A 135 16.94 -35.41 15.47
CA LEU A 135 17.94 -36.43 15.81
C LEU A 135 19.28 -35.80 16.22
N GLN A 136 19.77 -34.80 15.46
CA GLN A 136 21.01 -34.08 15.81
C GLN A 136 20.89 -33.35 17.17
N ILE A 137 19.73 -32.73 17.45
CA ILE A 137 19.47 -32.06 18.73
C ILE A 137 19.36 -33.09 19.86
N LYS A 138 18.77 -34.27 19.62
CA LYS A 138 18.72 -35.38 20.59
C LYS A 138 20.11 -35.84 20.97
N GLU A 139 20.99 -36.03 20.00
CA GLU A 139 22.39 -36.42 20.21
C GLU A 139 23.13 -35.36 21.02
N ALA A 140 23.11 -34.10 20.56
CA ALA A 140 23.76 -32.99 21.25
C ALA A 140 23.26 -32.82 22.70
N SER A 141 21.95 -32.91 22.93
CA SER A 141 21.38 -32.80 24.28
C SER A 141 21.79 -33.97 25.19
N SER A 142 21.97 -35.17 24.63
CA SER A 142 22.43 -36.34 25.37
C SER A 142 23.91 -36.22 25.73
N GLU A 143 24.75 -35.71 24.81
CA GLU A 143 26.17 -35.44 25.08
C GLU A 143 26.35 -34.38 26.17
N VAL A 144 25.59 -33.27 26.13
CA VAL A 144 25.62 -32.23 27.18
C VAL A 144 25.33 -32.81 28.57
N LEU A 145 24.37 -33.73 28.66
CA LEU A 145 23.99 -34.36 29.93
C LEU A 145 24.99 -35.42 30.38
N ALA A 146 25.61 -36.15 29.43
CA ALA A 146 26.59 -37.19 29.75
C ALA A 146 27.96 -36.62 30.14
N ALA A 147 28.32 -35.45 29.62
CA ALA A 147 29.58 -34.77 29.90
C ALA A 147 29.54 -33.89 31.17
N ASP A 148 28.42 -33.88 31.92
CA ASP A 148 28.19 -33.09 33.15
C ASP A 148 28.67 -31.62 33.06
N MET A 149 28.60 -31.04 31.86
CA MET A 149 29.11 -29.68 31.59
C MET A 149 28.45 -28.58 32.42
N LEU A 150 27.24 -28.86 32.92
CA LEU A 150 26.40 -27.95 33.69
C LEU A 150 26.84 -27.84 35.15
N ASP A 151 27.65 -28.78 35.64
CA ASP A 151 28.06 -28.85 37.04
C ASP A 151 29.44 -28.20 37.28
N CYS A 152 30.16 -27.76 36.23
CA CYS A 152 31.48 -27.09 36.35
C CYS A 152 31.43 -25.78 37.16
N GLY A 153 32.26 -25.64 38.19
CA GLY A 153 32.37 -24.45 39.05
C GLY A 153 32.97 -23.24 38.32
N LYS A 154 32.57 -22.01 38.71
CA LYS A 154 33.25 -20.79 38.25
C LYS A 154 34.64 -20.74 38.90
N GLY A 155 35.72 -20.75 38.10
CA GLY A 155 37.11 -20.59 38.60
C GLY A 155 37.94 -21.88 38.68
N THR A 156 37.43 -23.04 38.26
CA THR A 156 38.21 -24.28 38.10
C THR A 156 38.57 -24.52 36.64
N VAL A 157 39.76 -25.04 36.34
CA VAL A 157 40.15 -25.51 35.00
C VAL A 157 39.23 -26.68 34.62
N CYS A 158 38.21 -26.41 33.82
CA CYS A 158 37.20 -27.38 33.39
C CYS A 158 37.62 -27.98 32.05
N SER A 159 37.83 -29.31 31.99
CA SER A 159 38.28 -30.03 30.78
C SER A 159 37.13 -30.71 30.01
N HIS A 160 35.88 -30.47 30.38
CA HIS A 160 34.74 -31.09 29.70
C HIS A 160 34.56 -30.51 28.29
N GLN A 161 34.35 -31.40 27.32
CA GLN A 161 34.17 -31.09 25.92
C GLN A 161 33.13 -32.02 25.29
N ILE A 162 32.30 -31.50 24.40
CA ILE A 162 31.33 -32.27 23.60
C ILE A 162 31.56 -32.07 22.10
N LYS A 163 31.05 -32.99 21.28
CA LYS A 163 31.23 -32.98 19.82
C LYS A 163 29.88 -32.95 19.11
N VAL A 164 29.40 -31.74 18.86
CA VAL A 164 28.10 -31.52 18.19
C VAL A 164 28.27 -31.29 16.70
N PRO A 165 27.28 -31.62 15.83
CA PRO A 165 27.30 -31.21 14.43
C PRO A 165 27.52 -29.69 14.29
N TRP A 166 28.42 -29.27 13.40
CA TRP A 166 28.83 -27.86 13.31
C TRP A 166 27.67 -26.89 13.01
N ILE A 167 26.62 -27.38 12.35
CA ILE A 167 25.38 -26.64 12.03
C ILE A 167 24.64 -26.18 13.30
N LEU A 168 24.75 -26.92 14.40
CA LEU A 168 24.17 -26.52 15.69
C LEU A 168 25.00 -25.44 16.39
N ALA A 169 26.24 -25.22 15.96
CA ALA A 169 27.21 -24.30 16.58
C ALA A 169 27.69 -23.20 15.60
N GLU A 170 26.90 -22.83 14.60
CA GLU A 170 27.27 -21.90 13.53
C GLU A 170 27.90 -20.58 14.04
N ASN A 171 27.33 -19.98 15.08
CA ASN A 171 27.84 -18.72 15.65
C ASN A 171 29.24 -18.87 16.27
N LEU A 172 29.51 -20.02 16.90
CA LEU A 172 30.81 -20.32 17.50
C LEU A 172 31.86 -20.59 16.41
N VAL A 173 31.47 -21.29 15.35
CA VAL A 173 32.31 -21.58 14.19
C VAL A 173 32.65 -20.28 13.44
N LYS A 174 31.65 -19.42 13.18
CA LYS A 174 31.84 -18.12 12.52
C LYS A 174 32.82 -17.23 13.30
N GLY A 175 32.75 -17.26 14.62
CA GLY A 175 33.66 -16.54 15.52
C GLY A 175 35.02 -17.20 15.73
N ARG A 176 35.27 -18.38 15.16
CA ARG A 176 36.47 -19.20 15.40
C ARG A 176 36.71 -19.54 16.88
N HIS A 177 35.64 -19.66 17.65
CA HIS A 177 35.68 -20.04 19.08
C HIS A 177 35.75 -21.56 19.30
N VAL A 178 35.51 -22.37 18.27
CA VAL A 178 35.50 -23.84 18.36
C VAL A 178 36.27 -24.46 17.21
N ILE A 179 36.86 -25.62 17.45
CA ILE A 179 37.56 -26.42 16.43
C ILE A 179 36.55 -27.33 15.74
N VAL A 180 36.58 -27.39 14.41
CA VAL A 180 35.71 -28.29 13.63
C VAL A 180 36.55 -29.43 13.06
N THR A 181 36.21 -30.66 13.43
CA THR A 181 36.87 -31.88 12.96
C THR A 181 35.84 -32.83 12.37
N ARG A 182 36.00 -33.20 11.09
CA ARG A 182 35.10 -34.12 10.36
C ARG A 182 33.61 -33.72 10.45
N GLY A 183 33.30 -32.42 10.35
CA GLY A 183 31.92 -31.91 10.41
C GLY A 183 31.32 -31.83 11.82
N LYS A 184 32.10 -32.09 12.88
CA LYS A 184 31.68 -31.87 14.27
C LYS A 184 32.48 -30.73 14.91
N ALA A 185 31.77 -29.83 15.58
CA ALA A 185 32.34 -28.75 16.37
C ALA A 185 32.62 -29.23 17.80
N GLU A 186 33.83 -28.94 18.28
CA GLU A 186 34.31 -29.25 19.62
C GLU A 186 33.97 -28.07 20.55
N VAL A 187 32.93 -28.25 21.36
CA VAL A 187 32.40 -27.18 22.24
C VAL A 187 32.84 -27.43 23.67
N GLN A 188 33.41 -26.40 24.31
CA GLN A 188 33.80 -26.41 25.72
C GLN A 188 32.70 -25.83 26.61
N CYS A 189 32.78 -26.06 27.93
CA CYS A 189 31.77 -25.58 28.89
C CYS A 189 31.50 -24.08 28.84
N GLU A 190 32.52 -23.26 28.57
CA GLU A 190 32.38 -21.80 28.49
C GLU A 190 31.42 -21.35 27.37
N HIS A 191 31.28 -22.16 26.32
CA HIS A 191 30.42 -21.88 25.17
C HIS A 191 29.07 -22.60 25.22
N LEU A 192 28.76 -23.30 26.32
CA LEU A 192 27.52 -24.08 26.45
C LEU A 192 26.26 -23.21 26.31
N MET A 193 26.25 -22.00 26.90
CA MET A 193 25.10 -21.10 26.81
C MET A 193 24.87 -20.63 25.37
N GLN A 194 25.96 -20.30 24.66
CA GLN A 194 25.93 -19.88 23.26
C GLN A 194 25.45 -21.03 22.35
N LEU A 195 25.84 -22.27 22.65
CA LEU A 195 25.32 -23.46 21.96
C LEU A 195 23.81 -23.62 22.18
N LEU A 196 23.32 -23.49 23.42
CA LEU A 196 21.89 -23.61 23.71
C LEU A 196 21.06 -22.53 23.00
N CYS A 197 21.53 -21.29 22.95
CA CYS A 197 20.90 -20.21 22.17
C CYS A 197 20.86 -20.54 20.67
N SER A 198 21.94 -21.08 20.12
CA SER A 198 22.02 -21.52 18.72
C SER A 198 21.01 -22.63 18.42
N VAL A 199 20.94 -23.65 19.29
CA VAL A 199 19.96 -24.75 19.19
C VAL A 199 18.53 -24.23 19.26
N PHE A 200 18.24 -23.26 20.15
CA PHE A 200 16.92 -22.64 20.26
C PHE A 200 16.53 -21.91 18.97
N ARG A 201 17.42 -21.05 18.45
CA ARG A 201 17.19 -20.29 17.22
C ARG A 201 16.92 -21.23 16.04
N LYS A 202 17.71 -22.30 15.88
CA LYS A 202 17.46 -23.32 14.85
C LYS A 202 16.11 -24.01 15.04
N THR A 203 15.79 -24.42 16.26
CA THR A 203 14.49 -25.04 16.58
C THR A 203 13.31 -24.14 16.21
N LEU A 204 13.42 -22.83 16.46
CA LEU A 204 12.39 -21.85 16.11
C LEU A 204 12.28 -21.65 14.59
N GLU A 205 13.41 -21.52 13.90
CA GLU A 205 13.49 -21.37 12.44
C GLU A 205 12.80 -22.54 11.73
N TYR A 206 13.19 -23.76 12.09
CA TYR A 206 12.61 -24.96 11.50
C TYR A 206 11.16 -25.19 11.90
N GLY A 207 10.78 -24.83 13.13
CA GLY A 207 9.39 -24.88 13.56
C GLY A 207 8.48 -23.96 12.74
N ILE A 208 8.92 -22.76 12.38
CA ILE A 208 8.17 -21.85 11.51
C ILE A 208 8.15 -22.38 10.07
N ARG A 209 9.28 -22.88 9.58
CA ARG A 209 9.39 -23.44 8.23
C ARG A 209 8.47 -24.66 8.04
N GLN A 210 8.46 -25.58 9.01
CA GLN A 210 7.56 -26.74 9.00
C GLN A 210 6.09 -26.29 8.92
N LEU A 211 5.70 -25.26 9.68
CA LEU A 211 4.35 -24.71 9.61
C LEU A 211 4.03 -24.15 8.22
N SER A 212 4.97 -23.42 7.60
CA SER A 212 4.79 -22.85 6.25
C SER A 212 4.76 -23.88 5.11
N GLU A 213 5.32 -25.07 5.35
CA GLU A 213 5.38 -26.17 4.37
C GLU A 213 4.30 -27.23 4.65
N SER A 214 3.52 -27.09 5.74
CA SER A 214 2.48 -28.05 6.12
C SER A 214 1.15 -27.75 5.41
N ASP A 215 0.47 -28.81 4.95
CA ASP A 215 -0.90 -28.73 4.39
C ASP A 215 -1.93 -28.19 5.42
N GLU A 216 -1.57 -28.27 6.71
CA GLU A 216 -2.35 -27.77 7.83
C GLU A 216 -2.41 -26.24 7.89
N GLU A 217 -1.46 -25.53 7.26
CA GLU A 217 -1.51 -24.06 7.12
C GLU A 217 -2.78 -23.62 6.37
N GLU A 218 -3.07 -24.28 5.25
CA GLU A 218 -4.22 -23.97 4.41
C GLU A 218 -5.53 -24.25 5.17
N SER A 219 -5.62 -25.41 5.84
CA SER A 219 -6.76 -25.78 6.69
C SER A 219 -6.99 -24.82 7.87
N PHE A 220 -5.92 -24.39 8.54
CA PHE A 220 -6.02 -23.50 9.69
C PHE A 220 -6.45 -22.07 9.32
N PHE A 221 -5.97 -21.55 8.19
CA PHE A 221 -6.38 -20.24 7.67
C PHE A 221 -7.70 -20.24 6.89
N HIS A 222 -8.36 -21.39 6.74
CA HIS A 222 -9.77 -21.42 6.35
C HIS A 222 -10.69 -20.94 7.47
N ASP A 223 -10.29 -21.02 8.75
CA ASP A 223 -11.10 -20.51 9.87
C ASP A 223 -11.05 -18.96 9.90
N PRO A 224 -12.18 -18.25 9.67
CA PRO A 224 -12.23 -16.80 9.66
C PRO A 224 -11.77 -16.16 10.98
N ARG A 225 -11.96 -16.86 12.11
CA ARG A 225 -11.57 -16.40 13.44
C ARG A 225 -10.07 -16.33 13.59
N MET A 226 -9.36 -17.34 13.09
CA MET A 226 -7.89 -17.37 13.13
C MET A 226 -7.28 -16.38 12.13
N VAL A 227 -7.93 -16.18 10.98
CA VAL A 227 -7.57 -15.11 10.03
C VAL A 227 -7.71 -13.73 10.69
N GLN A 228 -8.78 -13.49 11.45
CA GLN A 228 -8.98 -12.25 12.21
C GLN A 228 -7.89 -12.05 13.27
N VAL A 229 -7.53 -13.10 14.01
CA VAL A 229 -6.43 -13.07 14.99
C VAL A 229 -5.11 -12.72 14.32
N LYS A 230 -4.76 -13.39 13.22
CA LYS A 230 -3.56 -13.10 12.42
C LYS A 230 -3.54 -11.65 11.93
N LYS A 231 -4.64 -11.17 11.34
CA LYS A 231 -4.77 -9.77 10.88
C LYS A 231 -4.57 -8.78 12.03
N SER A 232 -5.17 -9.05 13.19
CA SER A 232 -5.09 -8.19 14.38
C SER A 232 -3.68 -8.13 14.95
N LEU A 233 -3.01 -9.28 15.09
CA LEU A 233 -1.62 -9.36 15.56
C LEU A 233 -0.65 -8.72 14.55
N CYS A 234 -0.84 -8.93 13.24
CA CYS A 234 -0.05 -8.25 12.20
C CYS A 234 -0.26 -6.74 12.19
N LYS A 235 -1.48 -6.25 12.46
CA LYS A 235 -1.77 -4.83 12.62
C LYS A 235 -1.12 -4.27 13.88
N LEU A 236 -1.17 -5.00 14.98
CA LEU A 236 -0.51 -4.66 16.23
C LEU A 236 1.01 -4.58 16.04
N PHE A 237 1.63 -5.61 15.46
CA PHE A 237 3.05 -5.61 15.11
C PHE A 237 3.41 -4.40 14.25
N ARG A 238 2.67 -4.14 13.15
CA ARG A 238 2.92 -2.96 12.31
C ARG A 238 2.82 -1.65 13.09
N ARG A 239 1.82 -1.52 13.99
CA ARG A 239 1.65 -0.34 14.84
C ARG A 239 2.82 -0.16 15.81
N GLN A 240 3.28 -1.22 16.47
CA GLN A 240 4.36 -1.12 17.46
C GLN A 240 5.76 -1.04 16.82
N TYR A 241 5.98 -1.77 15.72
CA TYR A 241 7.28 -1.94 15.08
C TYR A 241 7.58 -0.85 14.03
N ARG A 242 6.59 -0.42 13.22
CA ARG A 242 6.76 0.71 12.27
C ARG A 242 6.34 2.07 12.84
N GLY A 243 5.52 2.10 13.88
CA GLY A 243 4.92 3.32 14.41
C GLY A 243 5.75 4.09 15.45
N GLY A 244 6.98 3.66 15.74
CA GLY A 244 7.67 4.12 16.96
C GLY A 244 7.10 3.44 18.18
N GLY A 245 7.99 2.82 18.95
CA GLY A 245 7.63 2.03 20.12
C GLY A 245 6.63 2.73 21.05
N TYR A 246 5.76 1.90 21.62
CA TYR A 246 4.83 2.17 22.72
C TYR A 246 3.45 2.78 22.40
N HIS A 247 2.56 1.91 21.91
CA HIS A 247 1.14 1.95 22.27
C HIS A 247 0.72 0.63 22.95
N VAL A 248 1.47 0.17 23.95
CA VAL A 248 0.81 -0.51 25.06
C VAL A 248 0.18 0.60 25.88
N SER A 249 -1.07 0.44 26.26
CA SER A 249 -1.72 1.28 27.26
C SER A 249 -0.92 1.20 28.56
N LEU A 250 0.15 1.99 28.68
CA LEU A 250 0.79 2.35 29.94
C LEU A 250 -0.34 2.81 30.85
N ALA A 251 -0.43 2.21 32.04
CA ALA A 251 -1.25 2.75 33.10
C ALA A 251 -0.97 4.27 33.18
N HIS A 252 -2.03 5.05 33.03
CA HIS A 252 -2.07 6.50 32.98
C HIS A 252 -1.09 7.16 33.97
N ARG A 253 0.04 7.68 33.49
CA ARG A 253 0.43 9.04 33.89
C ARG A 253 0.03 9.97 32.76
N ILE A 254 -1.15 10.57 32.91
CA ILE A 254 -1.62 11.64 32.02
C ILE A 254 -0.62 12.79 32.12
N LEU A 255 0.03 13.15 31.02
CA LEU A 255 0.78 14.39 30.93
C LEU A 255 -0.23 15.55 30.89
N ARG A 256 -0.29 16.34 31.97
CA ARG A 256 -1.24 17.46 32.08
C ARG A 256 -0.71 18.68 31.36
N HIS A 257 -1.60 19.55 30.89
CA HIS A 257 -1.20 20.75 30.14
C HIS A 257 -0.26 21.68 30.91
N GLN A 258 -0.39 21.74 32.24
CA GLN A 258 0.44 22.55 33.13
C GLN A 258 1.89 22.05 33.19
N GLU A 259 2.12 20.75 32.99
CA GLU A 259 3.46 20.17 33.04
C GLU A 259 4.24 20.46 31.74
N ILE A 260 3.56 20.76 30.63
CA ILE A 260 4.17 20.89 29.29
C ILE A 260 5.28 21.95 29.28
N GLU A 261 5.09 23.13 29.87
CA GLU A 261 6.09 24.21 29.85
C GLU A 261 7.43 23.76 30.45
N SER A 262 7.38 23.02 31.57
CA SER A 262 8.59 22.46 32.23
C SER A 262 9.32 21.41 31.39
N GLN A 263 8.62 20.79 30.42
CA GLN A 263 9.14 19.71 29.59
C GLN A 263 9.66 20.17 28.23
N VAL A 264 9.38 21.40 27.82
CA VAL A 264 9.75 21.94 26.49
C VAL A 264 11.26 21.85 26.24
N GLN A 265 12.07 22.02 27.28
CA GLN A 265 13.53 21.87 27.21
C GLN A 265 14.01 20.51 26.69
N TYR A 266 13.15 19.48 26.74
CA TYR A 266 13.43 18.11 26.26
C TYR A 266 12.83 17.83 24.89
N PHE A 267 12.04 18.75 24.33
CA PHE A 267 11.45 18.59 23.00
C PHE A 267 12.53 18.70 21.91
N PRO A 268 12.32 18.12 20.72
CA PRO A 268 13.19 18.39 19.59
C PRO A 268 13.09 19.89 19.23
N LEU A 269 14.19 20.47 18.72
CA LEU A 269 14.26 21.91 18.45
C LEU A 269 13.13 22.43 17.55
N CYS A 270 12.65 21.62 16.60
CA CYS A 270 11.52 21.99 15.76
C CYS A 270 10.26 22.29 16.59
N MET A 271 9.98 21.51 17.64
CA MET A 271 8.84 21.71 18.52
C MET A 271 9.12 22.79 19.59
N GLN A 272 10.37 22.94 20.04
CA GLN A 272 10.77 24.04 20.91
C GLN A 272 10.56 25.41 20.23
N SER A 273 10.92 25.52 18.96
CA SER A 273 10.73 26.73 18.15
C SER A 273 9.26 27.12 18.03
N LEU A 274 8.38 26.13 17.80
CA LEU A 274 6.93 26.34 17.79
C LEU A 274 6.41 26.78 19.17
N HIS A 275 6.88 26.14 20.24
CA HIS A 275 6.48 26.50 21.59
C HIS A 275 6.90 27.94 21.96
N ARG A 276 8.14 28.35 21.65
CA ARG A 276 8.61 29.73 21.86
C ARG A 276 7.77 30.75 21.11
N THR A 277 7.42 30.44 19.86
CA THR A 277 6.54 31.30 19.05
C THR A 277 5.15 31.42 19.69
N LEU A 278 4.61 30.31 20.21
CA LEU A 278 3.33 30.29 20.92
C LEU A 278 3.38 31.15 22.19
N VAL A 279 4.42 31.02 23.01
CA VAL A 279 4.59 31.81 24.24
C VAL A 279 4.75 33.30 23.93
N LYS A 280 5.54 33.65 22.90
CA LYS A 280 5.78 35.05 22.52
C LYS A 280 4.52 35.74 22.00
N ASN A 281 3.74 35.05 21.17
CA ASN A 281 2.64 35.66 20.41
C ASN A 281 1.25 35.30 20.95
N ASN A 282 1.14 34.35 21.89
CA ASN A 282 -0.09 33.68 22.32
C ASN A 282 -0.89 33.04 21.15
N ARG A 283 -0.26 32.87 19.99
CA ARG A 283 -0.89 32.39 18.75
C ARG A 283 0.12 31.62 17.90
N LEU A 284 -0.39 30.62 17.19
CA LEU A 284 0.30 29.91 16.12
C LEU A 284 -0.55 29.92 14.86
N ARG A 285 0.11 29.89 13.70
CA ARG A 285 -0.55 29.78 12.40
C ARG A 285 -1.15 28.39 12.20
N HIS A 286 -2.05 28.24 11.22
CA HIS A 286 -2.85 27.03 11.02
C HIS A 286 -2.01 25.73 10.99
N HIS A 287 -0.96 25.68 10.15
CA HIS A 287 -0.11 24.50 10.02
C HIS A 287 0.82 24.27 11.22
N ALA A 288 1.33 25.36 11.83
CA ALA A 288 2.12 25.30 13.04
C ALA A 288 1.33 24.72 14.22
N ARG A 289 0.06 25.15 14.38
CA ARG A 289 -0.87 24.60 15.36
C ARG A 289 -1.08 23.11 15.14
N PHE A 290 -1.42 22.69 13.92
CA PHE A 290 -1.66 21.27 13.60
C PHE A 290 -0.45 20.38 13.96
N ARG A 291 0.75 20.80 13.56
CA ARG A 291 2.02 20.10 13.89
C ARG A 291 2.22 19.95 15.39
N TYR A 292 2.05 21.06 16.11
CA TYR A 292 2.27 21.07 17.55
C TYR A 292 1.19 20.28 18.31
N THR A 293 -0.08 20.38 17.91
CA THR A 293 -1.18 19.60 18.50
C THR A 293 -0.97 18.10 18.35
N LEU A 294 -0.55 17.64 17.17
CA LEU A 294 -0.25 16.22 16.92
C LEU A 294 0.98 15.75 17.68
N PHE A 295 2.02 16.57 17.76
CA PHE A 295 3.18 16.25 18.59
C PHE A 295 2.77 16.07 20.07
N LEU A 296 1.98 17.00 20.63
CA LEU A 296 1.46 16.90 22.00
C LEU A 296 0.62 15.63 22.21
N LYS A 297 -0.22 15.27 21.24
CA LYS A 297 -0.95 14.01 21.28
C LYS A 297 0.00 12.83 21.36
N ASP A 298 0.97 12.79 20.46
CA ASP A 298 1.77 11.59 20.31
C ASP A 298 2.76 11.45 21.49
N ILE A 299 3.15 12.53 22.18
CA ILE A 299 3.90 12.43 23.45
C ILE A 299 3.02 12.02 24.65
N GLY A 300 1.72 11.76 24.44
CA GLY A 300 0.83 11.18 25.44
C GLY A 300 -0.11 12.17 26.15
N VAL A 301 -0.26 13.40 25.67
CA VAL A 301 -1.25 14.34 26.21
C VAL A 301 -2.65 13.88 25.76
N PRO A 302 -3.61 13.61 26.68
CA PRO A 302 -4.96 13.26 26.29
C PRO A 302 -5.69 14.46 25.68
N TRP A 303 -6.76 14.21 24.92
CA TRP A 303 -7.40 15.28 24.16
C TRP A 303 -7.98 16.38 25.04
N GLN A 304 -8.48 16.06 26.25
CA GLN A 304 -9.00 17.03 27.21
C GLN A 304 -7.92 18.00 27.67
N GLU A 305 -6.75 17.47 28.02
CA GLU A 305 -5.59 18.27 28.43
C GLU A 305 -5.04 19.08 27.25
N ASN A 306 -5.06 18.54 26.03
CA ASN A 306 -4.64 19.29 24.84
C ASN A 306 -5.61 20.45 24.54
N VAL A 307 -6.92 20.26 24.73
CA VAL A 307 -7.91 21.35 24.65
C VAL A 307 -7.63 22.41 25.70
N ALA A 308 -7.41 22.03 26.96
CA ALA A 308 -7.09 22.96 28.05
C ALA A 308 -5.77 23.73 27.78
N PHE A 309 -4.76 23.06 27.20
CA PHE A 309 -3.51 23.68 26.77
C PHE A 309 -3.77 24.79 25.74
N TRP A 310 -4.53 24.51 24.67
CA TRP A 310 -4.82 25.51 23.64
C TRP A 310 -5.72 26.63 24.18
N GLU A 311 -6.71 26.30 25.01
CA GLU A 311 -7.57 27.28 25.70
C GLU A 311 -6.74 28.28 26.51
N HIS A 312 -5.77 27.80 27.27
CA HIS A 312 -4.91 28.61 28.12
C HIS A 312 -4.16 29.71 27.34
N TYR A 313 -3.52 29.34 26.22
CA TYR A 313 -2.83 30.32 25.37
C TYR A 313 -3.80 31.14 24.52
N TYR A 314 -4.87 30.54 24.00
CA TYR A 314 -5.75 31.20 23.04
C TYR A 314 -6.74 32.17 23.70
N SER A 315 -6.90 32.07 25.01
CA SER A 315 -7.67 33.02 25.82
C SER A 315 -6.89 34.30 26.16
N ARG A 316 -5.56 34.32 26.00
CA ARG A 316 -4.72 35.50 26.22
C ARG A 316 -4.74 36.44 25.00
N PRO A 317 -4.61 37.77 25.21
CA PRO A 317 -4.51 38.73 24.11
C PRO A 317 -3.27 38.45 23.25
N HIS A 318 -3.40 38.59 21.93
CA HIS A 318 -2.30 38.35 21.01
C HIS A 318 -1.35 39.55 20.96
N SER A 319 -0.04 39.30 21.06
CA SER A 319 1.00 40.34 21.18
C SER A 319 1.24 41.13 19.89
N GLY A 320 0.67 40.68 18.75
CA GLY A 320 0.81 41.33 17.44
C GLY A 320 -0.52 41.90 16.95
N ALA A 321 -0.82 43.15 17.30
CA ALA A 321 -1.99 43.89 16.82
C ALA A 321 -1.98 44.17 15.29
N ALA A 322 -0.88 43.85 14.59
CA ALA A 322 -0.69 44.16 13.17
C ALA A 322 -1.30 43.14 12.18
N ALA A 323 -1.91 42.06 12.65
CA ALA A 323 -2.37 40.97 11.77
C ALA A 323 -3.82 40.52 12.03
N GLY A 324 -4.78 41.45 12.07
CA GLY A 324 -6.22 41.24 11.75
C GLY A 324 -6.98 40.04 12.36
N CYS A 325 -6.45 39.34 13.36
CA CYS A 325 -6.98 38.07 13.85
C CYS A 325 -7.91 38.31 15.04
N CYS A 326 -9.22 38.29 14.81
CA CYS A 326 -10.26 38.50 15.83
C CYS A 326 -10.65 37.21 16.61
N HIS A 327 -10.01 36.08 16.31
CA HIS A 327 -10.36 34.79 16.89
C HIS A 327 -9.96 34.70 18.37
N THR A 328 -10.96 34.48 19.23
CA THR A 328 -10.79 34.34 20.68
C THR A 328 -11.39 33.01 21.12
N TRP A 329 -10.82 32.37 22.15
CA TRP A 329 -11.41 31.14 22.68
C TRP A 329 -12.83 31.37 23.25
N LYS A 330 -13.09 32.55 23.83
CA LYS A 330 -14.41 33.01 24.26
C LYS A 330 -15.30 33.29 23.03
N GLY A 331 -16.12 32.32 22.62
CA GLY A 331 -17.09 32.44 21.53
C GLY A 331 -17.16 31.18 20.64
N ASN A 332 -17.74 31.30 19.44
CA ASN A 332 -17.92 30.19 18.48
C ASN A 332 -16.59 29.53 18.03
N ASP A 333 -15.47 30.24 18.13
CA ASP A 333 -14.16 29.72 17.73
C ASP A 333 -13.60 28.66 18.70
N GLY A 334 -13.93 28.74 20.00
CA GLY A 334 -13.57 27.71 20.99
C GLY A 334 -14.16 26.34 20.64
N HIS A 335 -15.42 26.31 20.18
CA HIS A 335 -16.05 25.09 19.68
C HIS A 335 -15.36 24.54 18.43
N ARG A 336 -14.96 25.41 17.49
CA ARG A 336 -14.22 25.01 16.29
C ARG A 336 -12.85 24.40 16.63
N TYR A 337 -12.12 24.98 17.58
CA TYR A 337 -10.82 24.44 18.02
C TYR A 337 -10.99 23.12 18.77
N THR A 338 -11.97 23.03 19.66
CA THR A 338 -12.29 21.79 20.38
C THR A 338 -12.66 20.66 19.42
N TYR A 339 -13.54 20.95 18.45
CA TYR A 339 -13.91 20.01 17.39
C TYR A 339 -12.68 19.58 16.57
N GLY A 340 -11.83 20.55 16.18
CA GLY A 340 -10.60 20.30 15.46
C GLY A 340 -9.65 19.36 16.22
N ILE A 341 -9.42 19.61 17.51
CA ILE A 341 -8.57 18.77 18.36
C ILE A 341 -9.19 17.37 18.49
N ARG A 342 -10.48 17.25 18.79
CA ARG A 342 -11.16 15.94 18.88
C ARG A 342 -11.07 15.15 17.56
N HIS A 343 -11.19 15.82 16.41
CA HIS A 343 -10.99 15.19 15.11
C HIS A 343 -9.55 14.69 14.91
N LEU A 344 -8.53 15.40 15.39
CA LEU A 344 -7.13 14.92 15.34
C LEU A 344 -6.88 13.68 16.17
N TYR A 345 -7.63 13.50 17.26
CA TYR A 345 -7.60 12.32 18.12
C TYR A 345 -8.50 11.18 17.60
N GLY A 346 -9.22 11.37 16.49
CA GLY A 346 -10.14 10.37 15.93
C GLY A 346 -11.47 10.26 16.69
N MET A 347 -11.82 11.25 17.51
CA MET A 347 -13.07 11.28 18.29
C MET A 347 -14.24 11.90 17.52
N GLU A 348 -13.99 12.50 16.35
CA GLU A 348 -15.00 13.17 15.51
C GLU A 348 -14.80 12.82 14.02
N GLY A 349 -15.87 12.97 13.22
CA GLY A 349 -15.86 12.69 11.78
C GLY A 349 -15.57 11.22 11.45
N GLY A 350 -14.71 10.95 10.47
CA GLY A 350 -14.36 9.59 10.00
C GLY A 350 -13.52 8.74 10.96
N LYS A 351 -13.42 9.12 12.23
CA LYS A 351 -12.69 8.43 13.32
C LYS A 351 -11.26 7.98 12.97
N LYS A 352 -10.56 8.79 12.16
CA LYS A 352 -9.16 8.56 11.80
C LYS A 352 -8.24 9.15 12.87
N ASN A 353 -7.39 8.33 13.46
CA ASN A 353 -6.35 8.78 14.37
C ASN A 353 -5.15 9.31 13.56
N TYR A 354 -5.00 10.63 13.46
CA TYR A 354 -3.91 11.28 12.70
C TYR A 354 -2.54 11.02 13.38
N THR A 355 -1.40 11.22 12.73
CA THR A 355 -0.08 11.06 13.37
C THR A 355 0.76 12.31 13.13
N SER A 356 1.74 12.59 14.00
CA SER A 356 2.69 13.68 13.82
C SER A 356 3.46 13.53 12.51
N HIS A 357 3.97 14.66 12.01
CA HIS A 357 4.78 14.68 10.81
C HIS A 357 6.15 14.04 11.06
N SER A 358 6.63 13.27 10.08
CA SER A 358 7.98 12.71 10.11
C SER A 358 9.06 13.80 9.97
N CYS A 359 10.27 13.50 10.42
CA CYS A 359 11.44 14.37 10.21
C CYS A 359 11.66 14.68 8.73
N SER A 360 11.48 13.72 7.81
CA SER A 360 11.57 13.94 6.36
C SER A 360 10.55 14.98 5.87
N ALA A 361 9.29 14.86 6.30
CA ALA A 361 8.25 15.82 5.95
C ALA A 361 8.55 17.22 6.51
N LEU A 362 9.15 17.33 7.70
CA LEU A 362 9.56 18.61 8.28
C LEU A 362 10.78 19.22 7.56
N GLN A 363 11.69 18.40 7.05
CA GLN A 363 12.89 18.84 6.32
C GLN A 363 12.58 19.29 4.89
N GLU A 364 11.60 18.68 4.23
CA GLU A 364 11.15 19.08 2.90
C GLU A 364 10.36 20.41 2.89
N MET A 365 9.88 20.87 4.05
CA MET A 365 9.15 22.13 4.18
C MET A 365 10.08 23.33 4.01
N LYS A 366 9.92 24.03 2.88
CA LYS A 366 10.67 25.26 2.60
C LYS A 366 10.24 26.41 3.53
N PRO A 367 11.18 27.22 4.04
CA PRO A 367 10.86 28.41 4.83
C PRO A 367 10.04 29.41 4.01
N GLN A 368 9.08 30.07 4.66
CA GLN A 368 8.29 31.16 4.08
C GLN A 368 8.66 32.48 4.77
N PRO A 369 8.43 33.66 4.14
CA PRO A 369 8.89 34.97 4.67
C PRO A 369 8.42 35.30 6.09
N GLN A 370 7.38 34.63 6.60
CA GLN A 370 6.82 34.84 7.93
C GLN A 370 6.65 33.53 8.73
N GLU A 371 7.17 32.40 8.23
CA GLU A 371 7.25 31.13 8.94
C GLU A 371 8.64 30.51 8.72
N PRO A 372 9.48 30.38 9.76
CA PRO A 372 10.68 29.57 9.64
C PRO A 372 10.29 28.14 9.22
N GLY A 373 11.16 27.48 8.45
CA GLY A 373 10.90 26.15 7.89
C GLY A 373 10.58 25.09 8.93
N GLY A 374 10.19 23.89 8.50
CA GLY A 374 9.79 22.82 9.44
C GLY A 374 10.93 22.38 10.37
N CYS A 375 12.11 22.11 9.81
CA CYS A 375 13.29 21.67 10.54
C CYS A 375 14.29 22.83 10.74
N PRO A 376 14.65 23.19 11.99
CA PRO A 376 15.66 24.21 12.30
C PRO A 376 17.03 23.91 11.65
N PHE A 377 17.48 22.65 11.71
CA PHE A 377 18.78 22.23 11.15
C PHE A 377 18.88 22.32 9.61
N THR A 378 17.78 22.60 8.93
CA THR A 378 17.72 22.75 7.46
C THR A 378 17.41 24.17 7.03
N SER A 379 16.81 24.98 7.92
CA SER A 379 16.24 26.28 7.58
C SER A 379 16.85 27.46 8.32
N GLN A 380 17.69 27.23 9.33
CA GLN A 380 18.30 28.27 10.16
C GLN A 380 19.81 28.10 10.24
N ALA A 381 20.52 29.20 10.52
CA ALA A 381 21.96 29.19 10.74
C ALA A 381 22.31 28.61 12.11
N ILE A 382 23.57 28.21 12.33
CA ILE A 382 23.98 27.58 13.60
C ILE A 382 23.86 28.58 14.76
N GLU A 383 24.06 29.87 14.50
CA GLU A 383 23.93 30.97 15.46
C GLU A 383 22.48 31.04 16.00
N ASP A 384 21.49 30.94 15.10
CA ASP A 384 20.07 30.90 15.48
C ASP A 384 19.73 29.65 16.30
N ILE A 385 20.35 28.51 15.98
CA ILE A 385 20.18 27.25 16.73
C ILE A 385 20.78 27.37 18.14
N ILE A 386 21.91 28.06 18.29
CA ILE A 386 22.52 28.35 19.59
C ILE A 386 21.61 29.25 20.41
N HIS A 387 21.00 30.28 19.82
CA HIS A 387 19.96 31.09 20.50
C HIS A 387 18.70 30.28 20.86
N LEU A 388 18.34 29.29 20.03
CA LEU A 388 17.23 28.38 20.28
C LEU A 388 17.52 27.33 21.37
N SER A 389 18.78 27.10 21.72
CA SER A 389 19.17 26.23 22.83
C SER A 389 20.28 26.90 23.65
N PRO A 390 19.94 27.72 24.67
CA PRO A 390 20.93 28.42 25.50
C PRO A 390 21.98 27.49 26.13
N ARG A 391 21.64 26.21 26.34
CA ARG A 391 22.56 25.17 26.84
C ARG A 391 23.71 24.84 25.88
N LEU A 392 23.59 25.18 24.60
CA LEU A 392 24.67 25.04 23.64
C LEU A 392 25.74 26.13 23.80
N HIS A 393 25.44 27.27 24.45
CA HIS A 393 26.34 28.43 24.47
C HIS A 393 27.73 28.09 25.05
N ASP A 394 27.77 27.19 26.04
CA ASP A 394 28.99 26.86 26.79
C ASP A 394 29.74 25.61 26.27
N THR A 395 29.35 25.03 25.12
CA THR A 395 29.96 23.78 24.60
C THR A 395 30.42 23.86 23.13
N PRO A 396 31.59 24.48 22.87
CA PRO A 396 32.07 24.70 21.50
C PRO A 396 32.31 23.41 20.71
N HIS A 397 32.72 22.32 21.36
CA HIS A 397 32.91 21.01 20.71
C HIS A 397 31.61 20.45 20.13
N ILE A 398 30.48 20.62 20.83
CA ILE A 398 29.17 20.12 20.41
C ILE A 398 28.59 21.02 19.30
N GLN A 399 28.76 22.34 19.43
CA GLN A 399 28.43 23.28 18.37
C GLN A 399 29.16 22.94 17.06
N GLN A 400 30.46 22.65 17.13
CA GLN A 400 31.26 22.25 15.96
C GLN A 400 30.78 20.93 15.35
N ALA A 401 30.42 19.94 16.17
CA ALA A 401 29.88 18.66 15.70
C ALA A 401 28.53 18.84 14.97
N ILE A 402 27.63 19.66 15.53
CA ILE A 402 26.33 19.98 14.91
C ILE A 402 26.55 20.75 13.59
N ALA A 403 27.42 21.77 13.59
CA ALA A 403 27.72 22.56 12.39
C ALA A 403 28.37 21.72 11.27
N LYS A 404 29.17 20.71 11.63
CA LYS A 404 29.74 19.74 10.68
C LYS A 404 28.62 18.92 10.02
N GLU A 405 27.71 18.34 10.80
CA GLU A 405 26.61 17.52 10.26
C GLU A 405 25.59 18.34 9.44
N MET A 406 25.37 19.61 9.79
CA MET A 406 24.56 20.52 8.98
C MET A 406 25.19 20.79 7.60
N ARG A 407 26.51 21.05 7.56
CA ARG A 407 27.24 21.30 6.30
C ARG A 407 27.30 20.07 5.38
N THR A 408 27.32 18.86 5.94
CA THR A 408 27.30 17.61 5.16
C THR A 408 25.90 17.20 4.71
N GLY A 409 24.87 18.03 4.96
CA GLY A 409 23.49 17.77 4.55
C GLY A 409 22.81 16.68 5.39
N ARG A 410 23.22 16.49 6.65
CA ARG A 410 22.69 15.47 7.57
C ARG A 410 21.98 16.10 8.77
N PRO A 411 20.80 16.73 8.58
CA PRO A 411 20.07 17.41 9.65
C PRO A 411 19.57 16.46 10.75
N ASN A 412 19.29 15.20 10.43
CA ASN A 412 18.93 14.18 11.44
C ASN A 412 20.08 13.90 12.40
N SER A 413 21.31 13.77 11.90
CA SER A 413 22.51 13.57 12.71
C SER A 413 22.76 14.76 13.63
N ALA A 414 22.62 15.98 13.10
CA ALA A 414 22.73 17.21 13.88
C ALA A 414 21.69 17.25 15.04
N CYS A 415 20.44 16.90 14.76
CA CYS A 415 19.38 16.77 15.77
C CYS A 415 19.72 15.71 16.83
N LYS A 416 20.22 14.55 16.40
CA LYS A 416 20.61 13.45 17.27
C LYS A 416 21.73 13.82 18.23
N ILE A 417 22.75 14.53 17.75
CA ILE A 417 23.86 15.03 18.59
C ILE A 417 23.30 15.94 19.70
N LEU A 418 22.43 16.88 19.34
CA LEU A 418 21.83 17.80 20.31
C LEU A 418 20.95 17.07 21.33
N LEU A 419 20.08 16.17 20.90
CA LEU A 419 19.21 15.40 21.80
C LEU A 419 20.03 14.48 22.71
N GLY A 420 21.10 13.88 22.18
CA GLY A 420 22.05 13.08 22.96
C GLY A 420 22.73 13.91 24.05
N TYR A 421 23.16 15.13 23.74
CA TYR A 421 23.72 16.05 24.73
C TYR A 421 22.70 16.45 25.80
N THR A 422 21.49 16.83 25.40
CA THR A 422 20.40 17.14 26.34
C THR A 422 20.08 15.97 27.25
N LYS A 423 20.12 14.73 26.73
CA LYS A 423 19.92 13.50 27.50
C LYS A 423 21.02 13.32 28.54
N LEU A 424 22.29 13.49 28.16
CA LEU A 424 23.44 13.33 29.05
C LEU A 424 23.40 14.29 30.24
N ILE A 425 23.09 15.57 30.01
CA ILE A 425 22.97 16.57 31.11
C ILE A 425 21.77 16.28 32.02
N SER A 426 20.74 15.62 31.51
CA SER A 426 19.50 15.33 32.26
C SER A 426 19.55 14.07 33.13
N GLN A 427 20.70 13.37 33.20
CA GLN A 427 20.83 12.11 33.93
C GLN A 427 20.72 12.24 35.47
N ASP A 428 20.83 13.46 36.02
CA ASP A 428 20.79 13.73 37.47
C ASP A 428 19.39 14.12 38.03
N LEU A 429 18.31 14.11 37.24
CA LEU A 429 16.96 14.47 37.73
C LEU A 429 16.00 13.28 37.82
N PRO A 430 15.11 13.23 38.84
CA PRO A 430 14.14 12.15 38.98
C PRO A 430 12.96 12.30 38.01
N THR A 431 12.41 11.14 37.60
CA THR A 431 11.10 10.83 36.99
C THR A 431 11.00 10.41 35.52
N THR A 432 10.17 9.37 35.35
CA THR A 432 9.78 8.59 34.17
C THR A 432 9.18 9.37 33.00
N THR A 433 8.64 10.57 33.22
CA THR A 433 8.04 11.42 32.16
C THR A 433 9.09 12.01 31.22
N LEU A 434 10.27 12.34 31.75
CA LEU A 434 11.40 12.88 30.99
C LEU A 434 11.91 11.90 29.93
N ARG A 435 11.96 10.60 30.27
CA ARG A 435 12.49 9.55 29.38
C ARG A 435 11.59 9.31 28.16
N VAL A 436 10.27 9.39 28.33
CA VAL A 436 9.29 9.21 27.24
C VAL A 436 9.48 10.28 26.16
N ILE A 437 9.68 11.54 26.54
CA ILE A 437 9.82 12.67 25.62
C ILE A 437 11.17 12.63 24.87
N ILE A 438 12.26 12.27 25.58
CA ILE A 438 13.60 12.16 25.01
C ILE A 438 13.73 10.93 24.07
N MET A 439 13.17 9.78 24.44
CA MET A 439 13.21 8.57 23.59
C MET A 439 12.40 8.75 22.31
N LYS A 440 11.25 9.42 22.40
CA LYS A 440 10.36 9.66 21.25
C LYS A 440 10.93 10.62 20.21
N SER A 441 11.73 11.59 20.63
CA SER A 441 12.41 12.54 19.72
C SER A 441 13.74 12.01 19.16
N ALA A 442 14.45 11.15 19.91
CA ALA A 442 15.72 10.55 19.47
C ALA A 442 15.53 9.39 18.47
N TRP A 443 14.48 8.57 18.63
CA TRP A 443 14.25 7.35 17.83
C TRP A 443 13.88 7.64 16.36
N GLU A 444 13.13 8.71 16.07
CA GLU A 444 12.76 9.10 14.69
C GLU A 444 13.98 9.48 13.81
N SER A 445 15.14 9.79 14.42
CA SER A 445 16.38 10.11 13.70
C SER A 445 17.17 8.87 13.25
N GLN A 446 16.92 7.69 13.82
CA GLN A 446 17.77 6.48 13.63
C GLN A 446 17.36 5.57 12.47
N ASN A 447 16.08 5.54 12.05
CA ASN A 447 15.56 4.50 11.13
C ASN A 447 15.55 4.88 9.62
N LEU A 448 16.55 5.61 9.11
CA LEU A 448 16.56 6.10 7.71
C LEU A 448 17.76 5.64 6.85
N GLN A 449 18.56 4.65 7.27
CA GLN A 449 19.77 4.26 6.53
C GLN A 449 19.76 2.92 5.79
N GLU A 450 18.76 2.03 5.91
CA GLU A 450 18.86 0.71 5.28
C GLU A 450 17.70 0.37 4.36
N GLY A 451 17.91 0.62 3.06
CA GLY A 451 17.13 0.09 1.96
C GLY A 451 18.05 -0.14 0.76
N GLY A 452 18.53 -1.37 0.60
CA GLY A 452 19.42 -1.80 -0.48
C GLY A 452 18.90 -3.07 -1.18
N VAL A 453 18.93 -3.02 -2.50
CA VAL A 453 18.50 -3.97 -3.55
C VAL A 453 19.08 -5.38 -3.37
N ASP A 454 18.32 -6.43 -3.76
CA ASP A 454 18.85 -7.54 -4.58
C ASP A 454 17.74 -8.44 -5.16
N GLY A 455 17.99 -8.95 -6.37
CA GLY A 455 17.11 -9.85 -7.11
C GLY A 455 17.86 -11.03 -7.71
N GLY A 456 17.11 -12.07 -8.10
CA GLY A 456 17.55 -13.09 -9.06
C GLY A 456 17.34 -14.55 -8.64
N GLY A 457 16.51 -15.27 -9.42
CA GLY A 457 16.95 -16.54 -10.03
C GLY A 457 16.51 -17.92 -9.46
N ASN A 458 15.36 -18.40 -9.94
CA ASN A 458 15.10 -19.74 -10.56
C ASN A 458 15.19 -21.08 -9.78
N PRO A 459 14.59 -22.19 -10.31
CA PRO A 459 13.77 -23.13 -9.53
C PRO A 459 14.19 -24.61 -9.72
N GLY A 460 13.47 -25.55 -9.09
CA GLY A 460 13.48 -26.95 -9.51
C GLY A 460 12.89 -27.91 -8.49
N GLY A 461 12.14 -28.91 -8.98
CA GLY A 461 11.93 -30.17 -8.27
C GLY A 461 10.48 -30.64 -8.14
N ASP A 462 10.05 -31.49 -9.07
CA ASP A 462 8.78 -32.21 -9.17
C ASP A 462 8.50 -33.20 -8.02
N SER A 463 7.23 -33.55 -7.78
CA SER A 463 6.65 -34.87 -8.14
C SER A 463 5.31 -35.15 -7.43
N ASP A 464 4.46 -35.88 -8.16
CA ASP A 464 3.01 -36.08 -8.03
C ASP A 464 2.50 -37.07 -6.96
N VAL A 465 1.19 -37.02 -6.64
CA VAL A 465 0.17 -38.11 -6.75
C VAL A 465 -1.02 -37.91 -5.74
N PRO A 466 -2.28 -38.30 -6.09
CA PRO A 466 -3.52 -37.60 -5.69
C PRO A 466 -4.50 -38.42 -4.80
N GLY A 467 -5.60 -37.80 -4.36
CA GLY A 467 -6.82 -38.53 -3.99
C GLY A 467 -7.87 -37.77 -3.17
N GLU A 468 -9.04 -37.56 -3.80
CA GLU A 468 -10.44 -37.61 -3.29
C GLU A 468 -10.79 -36.92 -1.95
N GLY A 469 -11.86 -36.12 -1.80
CA GLY A 469 -13.19 -36.10 -2.41
C GLY A 469 -14.22 -35.99 -1.27
N GLY A 470 -15.03 -34.93 -1.22
CA GLY A 470 -16.07 -34.76 -0.20
C GLY A 470 -16.79 -33.42 -0.30
N SER A 471 -18.05 -33.46 -0.70
CA SER A 471 -18.94 -32.36 -1.11
C SER A 471 -19.81 -31.79 0.01
N HIS A 472 -20.49 -30.68 -0.35
CA HIS A 472 -21.69 -30.03 0.24
C HIS A 472 -21.45 -28.74 1.06
N SER A 473 -22.20 -27.64 0.94
CA SER A 473 -22.84 -26.89 -0.18
C SER A 473 -23.63 -25.72 0.44
N SER A 474 -23.39 -24.46 0.03
CA SER A 474 -24.41 -23.40 -0.15
C SER A 474 -23.78 -22.18 -0.87
N SER A 475 -24.57 -21.36 -1.58
CA SER A 475 -24.16 -20.60 -2.78
C SER A 475 -24.72 -19.17 -2.87
N SER A 476 -23.92 -18.21 -3.40
CA SER A 476 -24.43 -17.07 -4.21
C SER A 476 -23.36 -16.38 -5.11
N CYS A 477 -23.08 -16.99 -6.27
CA CYS A 477 -22.78 -16.37 -7.59
C CYS A 477 -22.69 -17.53 -8.60
N CYS A 478 -23.25 -17.38 -9.81
CA CYS A 478 -23.53 -18.44 -10.81
C CYS A 478 -22.37 -19.36 -11.30
N CYS A 479 -21.21 -19.34 -10.65
CA CYS A 479 -20.09 -20.27 -10.91
C CYS A 479 -19.49 -20.81 -9.60
N HIS A 480 -20.25 -20.92 -8.51
CA HIS A 480 -19.73 -21.38 -7.21
C HIS A 480 -19.49 -22.89 -7.12
N GLY A 481 -20.01 -23.68 -8.08
CA GLY A 481 -19.71 -25.11 -8.25
C GLY A 481 -18.52 -25.40 -9.17
N CYS A 482 -17.85 -24.37 -9.72
CA CYS A 482 -16.72 -24.60 -10.61
C CYS A 482 -15.45 -24.87 -9.81
N GLY A 483 -14.93 -26.11 -9.92
CA GLY A 483 -13.64 -26.49 -9.36
C GLY A 483 -12.52 -25.54 -9.78
N THR A 484 -11.39 -25.56 -9.07
CA THR A 484 -10.21 -24.71 -9.34
C THR A 484 -9.83 -24.69 -10.82
N PHE A 485 -9.97 -25.83 -11.50
CA PHE A 485 -9.84 -25.96 -12.96
C PHE A 485 -10.72 -24.97 -13.71
N CYS A 486 -12.03 -24.98 -13.48
CA CYS A 486 -12.98 -24.13 -14.17
C CYS A 486 -12.77 -22.63 -13.84
N LYS A 487 -12.41 -22.29 -12.60
CA LYS A 487 -12.07 -20.90 -12.23
C LYS A 487 -10.85 -20.39 -12.99
N ILE A 488 -9.81 -21.22 -13.13
CA ILE A 488 -8.60 -20.89 -13.91
C ILE A 488 -8.96 -20.80 -15.40
N PHE A 489 -9.70 -21.78 -15.92
CA PHE A 489 -10.11 -21.85 -17.31
C PHE A 489 -10.94 -20.64 -17.75
N LEU A 490 -12.00 -20.31 -17.01
CA LEU A 490 -12.84 -19.14 -17.29
C LEU A 490 -12.03 -17.84 -17.23
N LYS A 491 -11.16 -17.70 -16.22
CA LYS A 491 -10.46 -16.44 -15.95
C LYS A 491 -9.28 -16.20 -16.89
N TYR A 492 -8.41 -17.18 -17.06
CA TYR A 492 -7.12 -17.02 -17.74
C TYR A 492 -7.10 -17.57 -19.15
N THR A 493 -8.00 -18.51 -19.47
CA THR A 493 -8.12 -19.04 -20.82
C THR A 493 -9.24 -18.33 -21.57
N ILE A 494 -10.51 -18.56 -21.21
CA ILE A 494 -11.66 -17.97 -21.91
C ILE A 494 -11.61 -16.45 -21.89
N GLY A 495 -11.47 -15.83 -20.72
CA GLY A 495 -11.45 -14.37 -20.61
C GLY A 495 -10.32 -13.71 -21.40
N ARG A 496 -9.16 -14.37 -21.52
CA ARG A 496 -8.02 -13.85 -22.30
C ARG A 496 -8.17 -14.12 -23.79
N SER A 497 -8.71 -15.28 -24.17
CA SER A 497 -9.04 -15.60 -25.55
C SER A 497 -10.09 -14.63 -26.10
N LEU A 498 -11.17 -14.37 -25.37
CA LEU A 498 -12.16 -13.36 -25.77
C LEU A 498 -11.53 -11.98 -25.94
N GLN A 499 -10.68 -11.56 -24.99
CA GLN A 499 -9.98 -10.28 -25.08
C GLN A 499 -9.08 -10.19 -26.32
N LEU A 500 -8.40 -11.29 -26.66
CA LEU A 500 -7.57 -11.38 -27.86
C LEU A 500 -8.43 -11.34 -29.14
N THR A 501 -9.54 -12.07 -29.17
CA THR A 501 -10.48 -12.06 -30.30
C THR A 501 -11.02 -10.66 -30.56
N PHE A 502 -11.50 -9.96 -29.53
CA PHE A 502 -11.97 -8.59 -29.68
C PHE A 502 -10.89 -7.65 -30.20
N TYR A 503 -9.65 -7.80 -29.73
CA TYR A 503 -8.52 -6.98 -30.21
C TYR A 503 -8.18 -7.24 -31.68
N ILE A 504 -8.14 -8.51 -32.09
CA ILE A 504 -7.89 -8.88 -33.50
C ILE A 504 -9.02 -8.35 -34.40
N LEU A 505 -10.27 -8.45 -33.94
CA LEU A 505 -11.42 -7.92 -34.67
C LEU A 505 -11.33 -6.40 -34.83
N ASP A 506 -10.96 -5.66 -33.78
CA ASP A 506 -10.80 -4.19 -33.81
C ASP A 506 -9.78 -3.79 -34.90
N ILE A 507 -8.56 -4.37 -34.86
CA ILE A 507 -7.53 -4.13 -35.89
C ILE A 507 -8.01 -4.51 -37.29
N ALA A 508 -8.61 -5.69 -37.43
CA ALA A 508 -9.08 -6.17 -38.73
C ALA A 508 -10.16 -5.24 -39.31
N THR A 509 -11.06 -4.73 -38.47
CA THR A 509 -12.10 -3.79 -38.88
C THR A 509 -11.54 -2.42 -39.22
N ASP A 510 -10.58 -1.90 -38.46
CA ASP A 510 -9.91 -0.62 -38.75
C ASP A 510 -9.12 -0.67 -40.06
N VAL A 511 -8.33 -1.74 -40.27
CA VAL A 511 -7.59 -1.96 -41.52
C VAL A 511 -8.55 -2.19 -42.69
N GLY A 512 -9.62 -2.95 -42.47
CA GLY A 512 -10.67 -3.18 -43.46
C GLY A 512 -11.33 -1.88 -43.91
N VAL A 513 -11.68 -1.01 -42.96
CA VAL A 513 -12.26 0.31 -43.26
C VAL A 513 -11.26 1.18 -44.03
N ALA A 514 -10.00 1.25 -43.59
CA ALA A 514 -8.95 1.99 -44.30
C ALA A 514 -8.77 1.51 -45.75
N TYR A 515 -8.80 0.19 -45.97
CA TYR A 515 -8.74 -0.41 -47.30
C TYR A 515 -9.96 -0.06 -48.15
N THR A 516 -11.18 -0.11 -47.60
CA THR A 516 -12.38 0.30 -48.34
C THR A 516 -12.35 1.78 -48.72
N ASP A 517 -11.81 2.63 -47.84
CA ASP A 517 -11.68 4.06 -48.10
C ASP A 517 -10.61 4.32 -49.18
N TYR A 518 -9.52 3.56 -49.18
CA TYR A 518 -8.49 3.61 -50.22
C TYR A 518 -9.04 3.23 -51.60
N ILE A 519 -9.79 2.12 -51.70
CA ILE A 519 -10.42 1.69 -52.96
C ILE A 519 -11.40 2.75 -53.48
N LYS A 520 -12.13 3.41 -52.58
CA LYS A 520 -13.09 4.47 -52.94
C LYS A 520 -12.41 5.80 -53.34
N GLY A 521 -11.08 5.89 -53.27
CA GLY A 521 -10.32 7.09 -53.59
C GLY A 521 -10.18 8.10 -52.44
N ASP A 522 -10.69 7.80 -51.24
CA ASP A 522 -10.62 8.66 -50.06
C ASP A 522 -9.26 8.51 -49.34
N ILE A 523 -8.16 8.84 -50.04
CA ILE A 523 -6.77 8.60 -49.58
C ILE A 523 -6.49 9.28 -48.23
N ILE A 524 -7.06 10.46 -47.98
CA ILE A 524 -6.87 11.19 -46.71
C ILE A 524 -7.46 10.39 -45.55
N PHE A 525 -8.71 9.91 -45.68
CA PHE A 525 -9.36 9.13 -44.63
C PHE A 525 -8.66 7.77 -44.43
N ALA A 526 -8.26 7.10 -45.51
CA ALA A 526 -7.50 5.86 -45.42
C ALA A 526 -6.17 6.06 -44.68
N SER A 527 -5.45 7.16 -44.98
CA SER A 527 -4.15 7.46 -44.39
C SER A 527 -4.25 7.83 -42.90
N ILE A 528 -5.26 8.62 -42.52
CA ILE A 528 -5.50 8.97 -41.09
C ILE A 528 -5.92 7.72 -40.31
N THR A 529 -6.85 6.92 -40.85
CA THR A 529 -7.32 5.68 -40.22
C THR A 529 -6.14 4.73 -39.97
N LEU A 530 -5.29 4.51 -40.97
CA LEU A 530 -4.11 3.66 -40.81
C LEU A 530 -3.11 4.25 -39.81
N GLY A 531 -2.89 5.57 -39.84
CA GLY A 531 -2.02 6.25 -38.88
C GLY A 531 -2.46 6.07 -37.42
N LEU A 532 -3.77 6.09 -37.15
CA LEU A 532 -4.34 5.88 -35.82
C LEU A 532 -4.09 4.46 -35.29
N VAL A 533 -4.14 3.42 -36.15
CA VAL A 533 -3.82 2.03 -35.78
C VAL A 533 -2.37 1.89 -35.26
N PHE A 534 -1.43 2.63 -35.87
CA PHE A 534 -0.02 2.56 -35.46
C PHE A 534 0.34 3.53 -34.31
N ALA A 535 -0.48 4.55 -34.05
CA ALA A 535 -0.16 5.62 -33.11
C ALA A 535 0.12 5.17 -31.66
N PRO A 536 -0.64 4.21 -31.06
CA PRO A 536 -0.31 3.70 -29.72
C PRO A 536 1.06 3.05 -29.64
N GLY A 537 1.44 2.29 -30.67
CA GLY A 537 2.75 1.67 -30.80
C GLY A 537 3.86 2.73 -30.85
N LEU A 538 3.65 3.80 -31.63
CA LEU A 538 4.62 4.88 -31.77
C LEU A 538 4.88 5.57 -30.43
N LEU A 539 3.81 5.95 -29.73
CA LEU A 539 3.91 6.63 -28.44
C LEU A 539 4.54 5.73 -27.38
N PHE A 540 4.26 4.42 -27.40
CA PHE A 540 4.92 3.48 -26.50
C PHE A 540 6.42 3.34 -26.81
N ALA A 541 6.80 3.27 -28.08
CA ALA A 541 8.21 3.24 -28.49
C ALA A 541 8.95 4.53 -28.09
N LEU A 542 8.35 5.70 -28.29
CA LEU A 542 8.88 6.99 -27.86
C LEU A 542 9.01 7.06 -26.33
N PHE A 543 8.00 6.58 -25.59
CA PHE A 543 8.07 6.52 -24.14
C PHE A 543 9.22 5.61 -23.67
N ALA A 544 9.34 4.41 -24.24
CA ALA A 544 10.44 3.50 -23.93
C ALA A 544 11.80 4.13 -24.26
N PHE A 545 11.91 4.81 -25.40
CA PHE A 545 13.11 5.52 -25.83
C PHE A 545 13.51 6.64 -24.86
N THR A 546 12.57 7.50 -24.45
CA THR A 546 12.82 8.55 -23.46
C THR A 546 13.22 8.00 -22.10
N GLN A 547 12.64 6.88 -21.67
CA GLN A 547 13.05 6.22 -20.43
C GLN A 547 14.48 5.71 -20.49
N VAL A 548 14.90 5.15 -21.63
CA VAL A 548 16.29 4.71 -21.82
C VAL A 548 17.24 5.91 -21.78
N LEU A 549 16.92 6.99 -22.50
CA LEU A 549 17.72 8.23 -22.50
C LEU A 549 17.84 8.88 -21.12
N MET A 550 16.78 8.85 -20.32
CA MET A 550 16.80 9.41 -18.96
C MET A 550 17.46 8.48 -17.92
N SER A 551 17.68 7.22 -18.26
CA SER A 551 18.35 6.28 -17.35
C SER A 551 19.87 6.37 -17.53
N HIS A 552 20.62 6.47 -16.43
CA HIS A 552 22.09 6.35 -16.42
C HIS A 552 22.53 4.89 -16.66
N THR A 553 21.95 4.20 -17.64
CA THR A 553 22.31 2.84 -17.98
C THR A 553 23.30 2.86 -19.15
N GLY A 554 24.36 2.06 -19.06
CA GLY A 554 25.53 2.11 -19.94
C GLY A 554 25.25 1.88 -21.43
N ILE A 555 26.32 1.90 -22.22
CA ILE A 555 26.36 1.88 -23.70
C ILE A 555 25.41 0.85 -24.35
N LEU A 556 25.22 -0.33 -23.73
CA LEU A 556 24.36 -1.40 -24.25
C LEU A 556 22.86 -1.01 -24.29
N ALA A 557 22.40 -0.12 -23.42
CA ALA A 557 21.04 0.39 -23.42
C ALA A 557 20.80 1.35 -24.60
N CYS A 558 21.80 2.18 -24.92
CA CYS A 558 21.78 3.06 -26.10
C CYS A 558 21.73 2.28 -27.42
N ILE A 559 22.33 1.09 -27.49
CA ILE A 559 22.28 0.22 -28.69
C ILE A 559 20.91 -0.46 -28.85
N LYS A 560 20.24 -0.80 -27.74
CA LYS A 560 18.90 -1.43 -27.78
C LYS A 560 17.76 -0.43 -28.01
N ALA A 561 17.98 0.86 -27.75
CA ALA A 561 16.93 1.88 -27.89
C ALA A 561 16.42 2.07 -29.34
N PRO A 562 17.29 2.11 -30.39
CA PRO A 562 16.87 2.19 -31.78
C PRO A 562 16.08 0.97 -32.26
N LEU A 563 16.36 -0.22 -31.69
CA LEU A 563 15.65 -1.46 -32.07
C LEU A 563 14.14 -1.38 -31.79
N TRP A 564 13.72 -0.60 -30.79
CA TRP A 564 12.30 -0.36 -30.52
C TRP A 564 11.63 0.54 -31.56
N LEU A 565 12.38 1.48 -32.16
CA LEU A 565 11.89 2.32 -33.26
C LEU A 565 11.85 1.53 -34.58
N ILE A 566 12.82 0.64 -34.81
CA ILE A 566 12.84 -0.23 -35.99
C ILE A 566 11.71 -1.28 -35.93
N GLY A 567 11.36 -1.75 -34.73
CA GLY A 567 10.22 -2.65 -34.51
C GLY A 567 8.83 -2.01 -34.67
N PHE A 568 8.75 -0.69 -34.94
CA PHE A 568 7.51 0.07 -35.00
C PHE A 568 6.40 -0.54 -35.88
N PRO A 569 6.68 -1.04 -37.10
CA PRO A 569 5.65 -1.65 -37.95
C PRO A 569 5.02 -2.92 -37.34
N PHE A 570 5.70 -3.57 -36.41
CA PHE A 570 5.24 -4.80 -35.75
C PHE A 570 4.63 -4.54 -34.37
N LEU A 571 4.66 -3.30 -33.87
CA LEU A 571 4.13 -2.96 -32.55
C LEU A 571 2.62 -3.21 -32.39
N PRO A 572 1.76 -2.99 -33.40
CA PRO A 572 0.34 -3.38 -33.29
C PRO A 572 0.14 -4.90 -33.13
N LEU A 573 1.10 -5.72 -33.53
CA LEU A 573 1.04 -7.18 -33.35
C LEU A 573 1.59 -7.61 -31.98
N TRP A 574 2.33 -6.77 -31.28
CA TRP A 574 2.91 -7.11 -29.97
C TRP A 574 1.87 -7.51 -28.92
N PRO A 575 0.71 -6.82 -28.78
CA PRO A 575 -0.35 -7.23 -27.87
C PRO A 575 -0.89 -8.65 -28.16
N ILE A 576 -0.89 -9.08 -29.43
CA ILE A 576 -1.30 -10.43 -29.85
C ILE A 576 -0.33 -11.45 -29.26
N PHE A 577 0.98 -11.30 -29.52
CA PHE A 577 2.00 -12.20 -28.96
C PHE A 577 1.97 -12.25 -27.43
N ARG A 578 1.80 -11.09 -26.79
CA ARG A 578 1.69 -10.98 -25.33
C ARG A 578 0.48 -11.75 -24.79
N ASP A 579 -0.68 -11.57 -25.39
CA ASP A 579 -1.92 -12.19 -24.91
C ASP A 579 -1.93 -13.70 -25.24
N LEU A 580 -1.36 -14.14 -26.38
CA LEU A 580 -1.09 -15.56 -26.66
C LEU A 580 -0.18 -16.21 -25.61
N HIS A 581 0.90 -15.54 -25.21
CA HIS A 581 1.80 -16.04 -24.17
C HIS A 581 1.10 -16.14 -22.80
N GLN A 582 0.18 -15.21 -22.49
CA GLN A 582 -0.65 -15.29 -21.29
C GLN A 582 -1.70 -16.41 -21.37
N ILE A 583 -2.31 -16.64 -22.54
CA ILE A 583 -3.23 -17.76 -22.76
C ILE A 583 -2.48 -19.08 -22.60
N TYR A 584 -1.27 -19.20 -23.17
CA TYR A 584 -0.41 -20.37 -22.98
C TYR A 584 -0.20 -20.67 -21.50
N HIS A 585 0.24 -19.69 -20.70
CA HIS A 585 0.38 -19.89 -19.26
C HIS A 585 -0.95 -20.13 -18.54
N GLY A 586 -2.06 -19.58 -19.04
CA GLY A 586 -3.42 -19.86 -18.55
C GLY A 586 -3.83 -21.32 -18.75
N VAL A 587 -3.57 -21.87 -19.94
CA VAL A 587 -3.78 -23.28 -20.27
C VAL A 587 -2.83 -24.16 -19.46
N MET A 588 -1.54 -23.79 -19.37
CA MET A 588 -0.57 -24.55 -18.57
C MET A 588 -0.91 -24.56 -17.08
N ALA A 589 -1.56 -23.50 -16.56
CA ALA A 589 -2.04 -23.46 -15.17
C ALA A 589 -3.23 -24.41 -14.88
N LEU A 590 -3.88 -24.95 -15.91
CA LEU A 590 -4.91 -25.97 -15.74
C LEU A 590 -4.30 -27.28 -15.23
N PHE A 591 -3.08 -27.59 -15.67
CA PHE A 591 -2.35 -28.79 -15.27
C PHE A 591 -1.77 -28.64 -13.85
N PRO A 592 -1.91 -29.66 -12.97
CA PRO A 592 -1.47 -29.57 -11.58
C PRO A 592 0.04 -29.35 -11.41
N ALA A 593 0.87 -30.06 -12.18
CA ALA A 593 2.32 -30.14 -12.00
C ALA A 593 3.03 -28.76 -11.89
N ASN A 594 2.60 -27.77 -12.70
CA ASN A 594 3.23 -26.45 -12.76
C ASN A 594 2.28 -25.28 -12.46
N ARG A 595 1.12 -25.55 -11.85
CA ARG A 595 0.08 -24.54 -11.63
C ARG A 595 0.59 -23.32 -10.85
N LYS A 596 1.34 -23.53 -9.77
CA LYS A 596 1.84 -22.45 -8.90
C LYS A 596 2.76 -21.48 -9.66
N TYR A 597 3.66 -22.02 -10.48
CA TYR A 597 4.56 -21.23 -11.32
C TYR A 597 3.79 -20.39 -12.35
N HIS A 598 2.88 -21.02 -13.09
CA HIS A 598 2.10 -20.32 -14.12
C HIS A 598 1.13 -19.30 -13.53
N LEU A 599 0.49 -19.58 -12.39
CA LEU A 599 -0.33 -18.60 -11.67
C LEU A 599 0.51 -17.43 -11.14
N ALA A 600 1.73 -17.68 -10.63
CA ALA A 600 2.63 -16.62 -10.21
C ALA A 600 3.01 -15.69 -11.38
N PHE A 601 3.28 -16.27 -12.56
CA PHE A 601 3.51 -15.49 -13.78
C PHE A 601 2.28 -14.66 -14.19
N LEU A 602 1.10 -15.27 -14.22
CA LEU A 602 -0.15 -14.62 -14.62
C LEU A 602 -0.60 -13.51 -13.66
N ASN A 603 -0.24 -13.63 -12.38
CA ASN A 603 -0.57 -12.65 -11.34
C ASN A 603 0.48 -11.54 -11.20
N LYS A 604 1.63 -11.63 -11.89
CA LYS A 604 2.66 -10.58 -11.88
C LYS A 604 2.10 -9.28 -12.47
N PRO A 605 2.29 -8.12 -11.82
CA PRO A 605 1.77 -6.84 -12.32
C PRO A 605 2.37 -6.52 -13.70
N SER A 606 1.52 -6.49 -14.72
CA SER A 606 1.95 -6.27 -16.10
C SER A 606 2.18 -4.78 -16.38
N ARG A 607 3.37 -4.45 -16.91
CA ARG A 607 3.69 -3.12 -17.49
C ARG A 607 2.82 -2.78 -18.71
N ALA A 608 2.07 -3.74 -19.24
CA ALA A 608 1.20 -3.59 -20.40
C ALA A 608 -0.03 -2.68 -20.19
N TYR A 609 -0.27 -2.20 -18.97
CA TYR A 609 -1.40 -1.32 -18.69
C TYR A 609 -1.30 0.01 -19.46
N LEU A 610 -0.11 0.60 -19.55
CA LEU A 610 0.09 1.87 -20.28
C LEU A 610 -0.22 1.69 -21.78
N LEU A 611 0.23 0.59 -22.38
CA LEU A 611 -0.05 0.28 -23.78
C LEU A 611 -1.55 0.11 -24.04
N LYS A 612 -2.23 -0.70 -23.22
CA LYS A 612 -3.70 -0.88 -23.28
C LYS A 612 -4.49 0.42 -23.08
N PHE A 613 -3.91 1.37 -22.36
CA PHE A 613 -4.48 2.69 -22.13
C PHE A 613 -4.30 3.59 -23.36
N LEU A 614 -3.12 3.59 -23.97
CA LEU A 614 -2.84 4.33 -25.21
C LEU A 614 -3.70 3.81 -26.36
N GLU A 615 -3.84 2.49 -26.54
CA GLU A 615 -4.74 1.85 -27.52
C GLU A 615 -6.16 2.44 -27.43
N ALA A 616 -6.72 2.60 -26.22
CA ALA A 616 -8.09 3.10 -26.08
C ALA A 616 -8.26 4.59 -26.49
N PHE A 617 -7.32 5.46 -26.10
CA PHE A 617 -7.50 6.92 -26.26
C PHE A 617 -6.79 7.52 -27.47
N VAL A 618 -5.80 6.83 -28.03
CA VAL A 618 -5.01 7.31 -29.18
C VAL A 618 -5.46 6.64 -30.47
N GLU A 619 -6.00 5.42 -30.40
CA GLU A 619 -6.53 4.68 -31.55
C GLU A 619 -8.07 4.67 -31.49
N ALA A 620 -8.68 3.94 -30.54
CA ALA A 620 -10.13 3.69 -30.58
C ALA A 620 -11.00 4.95 -30.50
N ALA A 621 -10.73 5.88 -29.57
CA ALA A 621 -11.53 7.10 -29.43
C ALA A 621 -11.48 8.02 -30.68
N PRO A 622 -10.30 8.38 -31.22
CA PRO A 622 -10.20 9.13 -32.48
C PRO A 622 -10.81 8.41 -33.68
N GLN A 623 -10.71 7.07 -33.75
CA GLN A 623 -11.30 6.30 -34.85
C GLN A 623 -12.82 6.37 -34.88
N ILE A 624 -13.47 6.23 -33.71
CA ILE A 624 -14.93 6.40 -33.60
C ILE A 624 -15.34 7.79 -34.11
N LEU A 625 -14.66 8.83 -33.63
CA LEU A 625 -14.95 10.21 -34.02
C LEU A 625 -14.73 10.43 -35.52
N LEU A 626 -13.64 9.91 -36.09
CA LEU A 626 -13.33 10.02 -37.50
C LEU A 626 -14.38 9.33 -38.37
N ARG A 627 -14.81 8.12 -37.99
CA ARG A 627 -15.84 7.38 -38.74
C ARG A 627 -17.18 8.10 -38.70
N LEU A 628 -17.61 8.55 -37.52
CA LEU A 628 -18.84 9.32 -37.38
C LEU A 628 -18.77 10.64 -38.16
N TYR A 629 -17.63 11.34 -38.11
CA TYR A 629 -17.43 12.55 -38.92
C TYR A 629 -17.53 12.26 -40.43
N LYS A 630 -16.90 11.20 -40.93
CA LYS A 630 -17.03 10.80 -42.33
C LYS A 630 -18.49 10.48 -42.70
N ILE A 631 -19.22 9.78 -41.82
CA ILE A 631 -20.66 9.53 -42.00
C ILE A 631 -21.41 10.84 -42.16
N THR A 632 -21.13 11.85 -41.32
CA THR A 632 -21.77 13.18 -41.40
C THR A 632 -21.40 14.00 -42.64
N LEU A 633 -20.25 13.72 -43.27
CA LEU A 633 -19.82 14.41 -44.48
C LEU A 633 -20.50 13.91 -45.76
N ARG A 634 -21.08 12.70 -45.76
CA ARG A 634 -21.82 12.12 -46.91
C ARG A 634 -23.20 12.80 -47.14
N LYS A 635 -23.25 14.12 -46.97
CA LYS A 635 -24.38 15.03 -46.76
C LYS A 635 -25.50 15.07 -47.84
N GLN A 636 -25.79 13.99 -48.56
CA GLN A 636 -26.75 14.05 -49.68
C GLN A 636 -27.79 12.93 -49.78
N GLU A 637 -27.81 11.94 -48.89
CA GLU A 637 -28.86 10.92 -48.92
C GLU A 637 -29.34 10.59 -47.50
N MET A 638 -30.56 11.02 -47.16
CA MET A 638 -31.25 10.58 -45.95
C MET A 638 -31.40 9.05 -45.92
N PRO A 639 -31.76 8.43 -44.77
CA PRO A 639 -31.40 8.71 -43.38
C PRO A 639 -30.16 7.87 -42.97
N PHE A 640 -29.82 7.84 -41.67
CA PHE A 640 -28.83 6.92 -41.06
C PHE A 640 -29.10 5.40 -41.32
N SER A 641 -30.00 5.02 -42.24
CA SER A 641 -30.26 3.62 -42.59
C SER A 641 -29.27 3.05 -43.61
N LYS A 642 -28.52 3.88 -44.36
CA LYS A 642 -27.47 3.43 -45.29
C LYS A 642 -26.06 3.44 -44.67
N LEU A 643 -25.92 3.04 -43.40
CA LEU A 643 -24.57 2.80 -42.85
C LEU A 643 -23.99 1.53 -43.47
N GLY A 644 -22.73 1.60 -43.90
CA GLY A 644 -22.03 0.41 -44.38
C GLY A 644 -21.88 -0.60 -43.24
N PRO A 645 -22.14 -1.91 -43.45
CA PRO A 645 -22.04 -2.91 -42.38
C PRO A 645 -20.69 -2.88 -41.66
N LEU A 646 -19.58 -2.70 -42.41
CA LEU A 646 -18.24 -2.62 -41.86
C LEU A 646 -18.03 -1.39 -40.95
N GLU A 647 -18.69 -0.26 -41.25
CA GLU A 647 -18.60 0.97 -40.46
C GLU A 647 -19.28 0.81 -39.10
N ILE A 648 -20.45 0.18 -39.10
CA ILE A 648 -21.20 -0.13 -37.87
C ILE A 648 -20.38 -1.08 -36.99
N VAL A 649 -19.83 -2.12 -37.61
CA VAL A 649 -19.02 -3.12 -36.93
C VAL A 649 -17.77 -2.49 -36.30
N GLN A 650 -17.05 -1.64 -37.06
CA GLN A 650 -15.86 -0.94 -36.57
C GLN A 650 -16.18 -0.01 -35.40
N VAL A 651 -17.18 0.88 -35.54
CA VAL A 651 -17.60 1.80 -34.45
C VAL A 651 -18.03 1.02 -33.20
N SER A 652 -18.74 -0.10 -33.38
CA SER A 652 -19.22 -0.93 -32.27
C SER A 652 -18.06 -1.59 -31.51
N PHE A 653 -17.10 -2.19 -32.21
CA PHE A 653 -15.95 -2.83 -31.56
C PHE A 653 -15.06 -1.81 -30.85
N SER A 654 -14.74 -0.69 -31.49
CA SER A 654 -13.92 0.36 -30.87
C SER A 654 -14.62 0.96 -29.63
N LEU A 655 -15.96 1.11 -29.65
CA LEU A 655 -16.74 1.57 -28.50
C LEU A 655 -16.68 0.56 -27.34
N VAL A 656 -16.85 -0.73 -27.64
CA VAL A 656 -16.72 -1.82 -26.66
C VAL A 656 -15.32 -1.84 -26.05
N THR A 657 -14.27 -1.69 -26.88
CA THR A 657 -12.87 -1.63 -26.44
C THR A 657 -12.68 -0.46 -25.45
N LEU A 658 -13.12 0.74 -25.83
CA LEU A 658 -12.98 1.96 -25.04
C LEU A 658 -13.75 1.91 -23.71
N ALA A 659 -15.03 1.50 -23.73
CA ALA A 659 -15.85 1.37 -22.52
C ALA A 659 -15.26 0.34 -21.54
N ASN A 660 -14.81 -0.82 -22.03
CA ASN A 660 -14.16 -1.83 -21.19
C ASN A 660 -12.86 -1.32 -20.55
N LYS A 661 -12.06 -0.51 -21.25
CA LYS A 661 -10.85 0.08 -20.67
C LYS A 661 -11.14 1.10 -19.58
N LEU A 662 -12.20 1.90 -19.74
CA LEU A 662 -12.62 2.87 -18.72
C LEU A 662 -13.00 2.16 -17.41
N ILE A 663 -13.82 1.11 -17.48
CA ILE A 663 -14.20 0.30 -16.30
C ILE A 663 -12.97 -0.38 -15.69
N SER A 664 -12.11 -0.98 -16.51
CA SER A 664 -10.90 -1.63 -16.03
C SER A 664 -9.97 -0.65 -15.30
N THR A 665 -9.91 0.58 -15.77
CA THR A 665 -9.16 1.68 -15.15
C THR A 665 -9.79 2.15 -13.85
N GLN A 666 -11.12 2.27 -13.80
CA GLN A 666 -11.85 2.56 -12.57
C GLN A 666 -11.63 1.48 -11.51
N GLN A 667 -11.77 0.21 -11.88
CA GLN A 667 -11.50 -0.91 -10.99
C GLN A 667 -10.07 -0.89 -10.45
N LYS A 668 -9.08 -0.65 -11.32
CA LYS A 668 -7.68 -0.53 -10.90
C LYS A 668 -7.49 0.60 -9.91
N THR A 669 -8.11 1.76 -10.17
CA THR A 669 -8.03 2.93 -9.28
C THR A 669 -8.61 2.62 -7.90
N ILE A 670 -9.77 1.95 -7.84
CA ILE A 670 -10.38 1.50 -6.59
C ILE A 670 -9.48 0.49 -5.86
N THR A 671 -8.93 -0.48 -6.59
CA THR A 671 -8.00 -1.48 -6.03
C THR A 671 -6.77 -0.80 -5.44
N THR A 672 -6.16 0.15 -6.16
CA THR A 672 -5.00 0.90 -5.70
C THR A 672 -5.35 1.76 -4.47
N GLN A 673 -6.53 2.37 -4.43
CA GLN A 673 -7.00 3.10 -3.25
C GLN A 673 -7.15 2.18 -2.03
N GLN A 674 -7.73 0.99 -2.21
CA GLN A 674 -7.87 0.00 -1.12
C GLN A 674 -6.51 -0.50 -0.62
N ILE A 675 -5.56 -0.73 -1.52
CA ILE A 675 -4.18 -1.06 -1.17
C ILE A 675 -3.54 0.08 -0.36
N ILE A 676 -3.67 1.33 -0.81
CA ILE A 676 -3.14 2.51 -0.11
C ILE A 676 -3.79 2.68 1.28
N ASN A 677 -5.09 2.40 1.38
CA ASN A 677 -5.82 2.44 2.65
C ASN A 677 -5.49 1.24 3.57
N GLY A 678 -4.78 0.23 3.06
CA GLY A 678 -4.43 -0.99 3.80
C GLY A 678 -5.57 -1.99 3.94
N ASP A 679 -6.63 -1.85 3.12
CA ASP A 679 -7.82 -2.73 3.11
C ASP A 679 -7.53 -4.06 2.39
N ILE A 680 -6.59 -4.08 1.44
CA ILE A 680 -6.27 -5.21 0.56
C ILE A 680 -4.74 -5.31 0.39
N ASP A 681 -4.19 -6.53 0.40
CA ASP A 681 -2.75 -6.76 0.22
C ASP A 681 -2.29 -6.48 -1.23
N ASN A 682 -1.02 -6.10 -1.42
CA ASN A 682 -0.45 -5.78 -2.74
C ASN A 682 -0.57 -6.92 -3.78
N SER A 683 -0.76 -8.17 -3.33
CA SER A 683 -0.93 -9.37 -4.17
C SER A 683 -2.38 -9.60 -4.60
N GLU A 684 -3.36 -8.97 -3.95
CA GLU A 684 -4.77 -9.19 -4.20
C GLU A 684 -5.36 -8.12 -5.12
N ARG A 685 -6.14 -8.56 -6.11
CA ARG A 685 -6.81 -7.67 -7.06
C ARG A 685 -8.30 -7.63 -6.78
N PHE A 686 -8.77 -6.49 -6.25
CA PHE A 686 -10.18 -6.25 -6.04
C PHE A 686 -10.95 -6.34 -7.37
N ARG A 687 -12.08 -7.08 -7.36
CA ARG A 687 -13.01 -7.13 -8.50
C ARG A 687 -14.33 -6.52 -8.10
N LEU A 688 -14.83 -5.65 -8.97
CA LEU A 688 -16.19 -5.13 -8.85
C LEU A 688 -17.19 -6.30 -9.06
N PRO A 689 -18.33 -6.29 -8.37
CA PRO A 689 -19.42 -7.23 -8.65
C PRO A 689 -19.81 -7.20 -10.13
N CYS A 690 -20.28 -8.33 -10.67
CA CYS A 690 -20.68 -8.44 -12.08
C CYS A 690 -21.73 -7.37 -12.46
N LEU A 691 -22.73 -7.17 -11.61
CA LEU A 691 -23.76 -6.14 -11.80
C LEU A 691 -23.15 -4.74 -11.92
N VAL A 692 -22.19 -4.39 -11.05
CA VAL A 692 -21.54 -3.08 -11.07
C VAL A 692 -20.67 -2.92 -12.33
N GLN A 693 -20.03 -3.99 -12.82
CA GLN A 693 -19.31 -3.96 -14.09
C GLN A 693 -20.26 -3.74 -15.28
N LEU A 694 -21.42 -4.41 -15.29
CA LEU A 694 -22.43 -4.25 -16.34
C LEU A 694 -23.02 -2.83 -16.35
N LEU A 695 -23.41 -2.32 -15.18
CA LEU A 695 -23.91 -0.94 -15.03
C LEU A 695 -22.86 0.09 -15.45
N GLY A 696 -21.60 -0.12 -15.03
CA GLY A 696 -20.48 0.72 -15.45
C GLY A 696 -20.22 0.67 -16.95
N PHE A 697 -20.41 -0.49 -17.59
CA PHE A 697 -20.29 -0.64 -19.04
C PHE A 697 -21.38 0.12 -19.79
N LEU A 698 -22.63 -0.05 -19.36
CA LEU A 698 -23.76 0.68 -19.94
C LEU A 698 -23.64 2.19 -19.74
N TRP A 699 -23.17 2.63 -18.57
CA TRP A 699 -22.88 4.03 -18.31
C TRP A 699 -21.87 4.59 -19.32
N TRP A 700 -20.69 3.97 -19.42
CA TRP A 700 -19.63 4.48 -20.29
C TRP A 700 -19.94 4.37 -21.77
N SER A 701 -20.56 3.28 -22.23
CA SER A 701 -20.90 3.10 -23.64
C SER A 701 -21.87 4.19 -24.11
N THR A 702 -22.94 4.44 -23.35
CA THR A 702 -23.94 5.46 -23.67
C THR A 702 -23.39 6.88 -23.49
N PHE A 703 -22.54 7.12 -22.49
CA PHE A 703 -21.86 8.42 -22.34
C PHE A 703 -21.02 8.77 -23.57
N LEU A 704 -20.21 7.80 -24.02
CA LEU A 704 -19.31 7.98 -25.15
C LEU A 704 -20.07 8.15 -26.46
N VAL A 705 -21.14 7.37 -26.68
CA VAL A 705 -22.02 7.55 -27.86
C VAL A 705 -22.54 8.97 -27.92
N ALA A 706 -23.14 9.49 -26.84
CA ALA A 706 -23.66 10.85 -26.79
C ALA A 706 -22.57 11.90 -27.04
N ARG A 707 -21.36 11.70 -26.51
CA ARG A 707 -20.22 12.63 -26.70
C ARG A 707 -19.71 12.63 -28.14
N PHE A 708 -19.46 11.46 -28.72
CA PHE A 708 -18.92 11.35 -30.08
C PHE A 708 -19.93 11.80 -31.14
N GLU A 709 -21.21 11.50 -30.94
CA GLU A 709 -22.31 11.94 -31.82
C GLU A 709 -22.29 13.45 -32.02
N VAL A 710 -22.32 14.23 -30.94
CA VAL A 710 -22.37 15.71 -31.03
C VAL A 710 -21.09 16.27 -31.63
N MET A 711 -19.93 15.76 -31.24
CA MET A 711 -18.65 16.21 -31.80
C MET A 711 -18.59 15.96 -33.32
N ALA A 712 -19.06 14.80 -33.78
CA ALA A 712 -19.07 14.45 -35.20
C ALA A 712 -20.04 15.34 -35.99
N ILE A 713 -21.28 15.51 -35.50
CA ILE A 713 -22.31 16.31 -36.16
C ILE A 713 -21.91 17.80 -36.23
N PHE A 714 -21.35 18.33 -35.15
CA PHE A 714 -20.81 19.70 -35.11
C PHE A 714 -19.67 19.88 -36.11
N ALA A 715 -18.69 18.97 -36.11
CA ALA A 715 -17.57 18.99 -37.05
C ALA A 715 -18.05 18.87 -38.51
N GLY A 716 -19.05 18.04 -38.80
CA GLY A 716 -19.63 17.88 -40.14
C GLY A 716 -20.27 19.15 -40.70
N SER A 717 -20.63 20.11 -39.84
CA SER A 717 -21.24 21.38 -40.25
C SER A 717 -20.29 22.56 -40.18
N LEU A 718 -19.44 22.63 -39.14
CA LEU A 718 -18.57 23.78 -38.88
C LEU A 718 -17.07 23.46 -39.04
N LYS A 719 -16.72 22.28 -39.56
CA LYS A 719 -15.34 21.87 -39.92
C LYS A 719 -14.33 22.21 -38.82
N TRP A 720 -13.47 23.21 -39.05
CA TRP A 720 -12.35 23.57 -38.17
C TRP A 720 -12.75 24.13 -36.80
N TRP A 721 -13.98 24.60 -36.63
CA TRP A 721 -14.45 25.15 -35.35
C TRP A 721 -14.43 24.12 -34.20
N ILE A 722 -14.47 22.81 -34.50
CA ILE A 722 -14.36 21.76 -33.49
C ILE A 722 -13.03 21.84 -32.71
N PHE A 723 -11.93 22.25 -33.37
CA PHE A 723 -10.63 22.38 -32.71
C PHE A 723 -10.60 23.52 -31.69
N VAL A 724 -11.40 24.57 -31.91
CA VAL A 724 -11.57 25.66 -30.94
C VAL A 724 -12.29 25.14 -29.69
N VAL A 725 -13.38 24.38 -29.87
CA VAL A 725 -14.13 23.77 -28.76
C VAL A 725 -13.22 22.82 -27.96
N ILE A 726 -12.48 21.95 -28.64
CA ILE A 726 -11.51 21.03 -28.02
C ILE A 726 -10.41 21.82 -27.28
N GLY A 727 -9.89 22.88 -27.89
CA GLY A 727 -8.85 23.72 -27.28
C GLY A 727 -9.34 24.39 -25.99
N VAL A 728 -10.54 24.97 -26.01
CA VAL A 728 -11.17 25.56 -24.80
C VAL A 728 -11.37 24.49 -23.73
N HIS A 729 -11.89 23.32 -24.08
CA HIS A 729 -12.07 22.19 -23.16
C HIS A 729 -10.74 21.80 -22.48
N VAL A 730 -9.69 21.59 -23.27
CA VAL A 730 -8.36 21.21 -22.76
C VAL A 730 -7.81 22.28 -21.82
N VAL A 731 -7.97 23.57 -22.16
CA VAL A 731 -7.55 24.67 -21.28
C VAL A 731 -8.35 24.69 -19.98
N LEU A 732 -9.67 24.56 -20.03
CA LEU A 732 -10.53 24.52 -18.83
C LEU A 732 -10.15 23.37 -17.91
N VAL A 733 -9.97 22.17 -18.47
CA VAL A 733 -9.54 20.99 -17.71
C VAL A 733 -8.13 21.17 -17.15
N PHE A 734 -7.19 21.69 -17.93
CA PHE A 734 -5.82 21.94 -17.48
C PHE A 734 -5.78 22.97 -16.34
N LEU A 735 -6.55 24.06 -16.45
CA LEU A 735 -6.72 25.04 -15.38
C LEU A 735 -7.31 24.38 -14.14
N PHE A 736 -8.41 23.63 -14.28
CA PHE A 736 -9.01 22.89 -13.16
C PHE A 736 -8.02 21.94 -12.48
N GLN A 737 -7.16 21.27 -13.24
CA GLN A 737 -6.12 20.38 -12.71
C GLN A 737 -4.93 21.10 -12.06
N THR A 738 -4.66 22.35 -12.45
CA THR A 738 -3.53 23.14 -11.96
C THR A 738 -3.89 24.09 -10.82
N LEU A 739 -5.18 24.42 -10.64
CA LEU A 739 -5.69 25.17 -9.50
C LEU A 739 -5.30 24.48 -8.18
N GLY A 740 -4.52 25.18 -7.34
CA GLY A 740 -4.11 24.70 -6.01
C GLY A 740 -2.71 24.05 -5.91
N LEU A 741 -1.88 24.11 -6.95
CA LEU A 741 -0.50 23.59 -6.92
C LEU A 741 0.53 24.71 -6.80
N GLN A 742 1.45 24.61 -5.82
CA GLN A 742 2.48 25.64 -5.58
C GLN A 742 3.83 25.42 -6.30
N LYS A 743 4.08 24.30 -7.00
CA LYS A 743 5.30 24.11 -7.81
C LYS A 743 5.09 23.15 -8.98
N HIS A 744 5.50 23.56 -10.18
CA HIS A 744 5.45 22.76 -11.41
C HIS A 744 6.86 22.29 -11.81
N GLY A 745 7.03 20.98 -12.02
CA GLY A 745 8.15 20.42 -12.78
C GLY A 745 7.65 19.96 -14.15
N LEU A 746 8.50 19.99 -15.18
CA LEU A 746 8.18 19.63 -16.57
C LEU A 746 7.45 18.28 -16.71
N GLN A 747 7.89 17.25 -15.96
CA GLN A 747 7.25 15.93 -15.98
C GLN A 747 5.78 15.95 -15.50
N ARG A 748 5.41 16.84 -14.57
CA ARG A 748 4.01 16.97 -14.12
C ARG A 748 3.14 17.67 -15.16
N ILE A 749 3.70 18.63 -15.90
CA ILE A 749 2.99 19.32 -16.99
C ILE A 749 2.61 18.32 -18.08
N PHE A 750 3.53 17.43 -18.47
CA PHE A 750 3.26 16.39 -19.47
C PHE A 750 2.10 15.47 -19.04
N ILE A 751 2.07 15.05 -17.76
CA ILE A 751 0.98 14.21 -17.23
C ILE A 751 -0.36 14.96 -17.27
N TYR A 752 -0.38 16.25 -16.93
CA TYR A 752 -1.62 17.04 -17.00
C TYR A 752 -2.09 17.22 -18.42
N LEU A 753 -1.20 17.57 -19.36
CA LEU A 753 -1.54 17.72 -20.76
C LEU A 753 -2.09 16.41 -21.35
N PHE A 754 -1.45 15.28 -21.05
CA PHE A 754 -1.94 13.97 -21.46
C PHE A 754 -3.31 13.64 -20.85
N SER A 755 -3.51 13.93 -19.56
CA SER A 755 -4.82 13.71 -18.93
C SER A 755 -5.90 14.65 -19.47
N ALA A 756 -5.55 15.89 -19.84
CA ALA A 756 -6.47 16.84 -20.46
C ALA A 756 -6.89 16.37 -21.86
N PHE A 757 -5.98 15.75 -22.63
CA PHE A 757 -6.32 15.08 -23.88
C PHE A 757 -7.33 13.94 -23.67
N VAL A 758 -7.11 13.07 -22.67
CA VAL A 758 -8.05 11.98 -22.36
C VAL A 758 -9.43 12.52 -21.96
N PHE A 759 -9.47 13.64 -21.23
CA PHE A 759 -10.71 14.25 -20.76
C PHE A 759 -11.55 14.88 -21.87
N ILE A 760 -11.01 15.06 -23.08
CA ILE A 760 -11.83 15.42 -24.25
C ILE A 760 -12.98 14.42 -24.43
N PHE A 761 -12.69 13.14 -24.18
CA PHE A 761 -13.61 12.03 -24.36
C PHE A 761 -14.22 11.55 -23.04
N ALA A 762 -13.40 11.29 -22.03
CA ALA A 762 -13.85 10.69 -20.77
C ALA A 762 -13.00 11.10 -19.56
N TYR A 763 -13.66 11.32 -18.42
CA TYR A 763 -12.97 11.60 -17.17
C TYR A 763 -12.36 10.32 -16.57
N ILE A 764 -11.11 10.43 -16.15
CA ILE A 764 -10.38 9.38 -15.43
C ILE A 764 -9.72 9.95 -14.20
N GLN A 765 -9.90 9.27 -13.08
CA GLN A 765 -9.33 9.67 -11.79
C GLN A 765 -7.83 9.35 -11.70
N PHE A 766 -6.98 10.09 -12.42
CA PHE A 766 -5.54 10.07 -12.20
C PHE A 766 -5.19 10.92 -10.98
N ASN A 767 -4.77 10.29 -9.87
CA ASN A 767 -4.02 10.93 -8.79
C ASN A 767 -4.70 12.11 -8.03
N MET A 768 -5.99 12.39 -8.28
CA MET A 768 -6.71 13.54 -7.68
C MET A 768 -7.11 13.33 -6.21
N GLN A 769 -7.27 12.09 -5.75
CA GLN A 769 -7.66 11.82 -4.34
C GLN A 769 -6.55 12.14 -3.33
N ALA A 770 -5.29 12.27 -3.77
CA ALA A 770 -4.21 12.76 -2.93
C ALA A 770 -4.32 14.28 -2.64
N ARG A 771 -5.25 15.00 -3.29
CA ARG A 771 -5.23 16.47 -3.35
C ARG A 771 -6.48 17.16 -2.80
N ILE A 772 -7.66 16.55 -2.93
CA ILE A 772 -8.92 17.12 -2.44
C ILE A 772 -9.76 15.99 -1.82
N LYS A 773 -10.19 16.15 -0.56
CA LYS A 773 -11.10 15.21 0.15
C LYS A 773 -12.54 15.33 -0.37
N VAL A 774 -12.73 15.20 -1.68
CA VAL A 774 -14.05 15.21 -2.31
C VAL A 774 -14.47 13.76 -2.58
N THR A 775 -15.75 13.48 -2.37
CA THR A 775 -16.37 12.18 -2.66
C THR A 775 -16.28 11.86 -4.15
N VAL A 776 -15.87 10.63 -4.49
CA VAL A 776 -15.54 10.21 -5.88
C VAL A 776 -16.62 10.57 -6.89
N TRP A 777 -17.90 10.38 -6.54
CA TRP A 777 -19.04 10.67 -7.42
C TRP A 777 -19.10 12.14 -7.86
N LEU A 778 -18.71 13.09 -7.00
CA LEU A 778 -18.82 14.52 -7.28
C LEU A 778 -17.92 14.93 -8.46
N SER A 779 -16.71 14.35 -8.57
CA SER A 779 -15.80 14.63 -9.68
C SER A 779 -16.36 14.16 -11.03
N TYR A 780 -17.01 13.00 -11.06
CA TYR A 780 -17.72 12.53 -12.25
C TYR A 780 -18.93 13.42 -12.57
N THR A 781 -19.70 13.83 -11.56
CA THR A 781 -20.84 14.73 -11.75
C THR A 781 -20.42 16.09 -12.33
N VAL A 782 -19.37 16.71 -11.79
CA VAL A 782 -18.86 18.00 -12.29
C VAL A 782 -18.42 17.89 -13.76
N TYR A 783 -17.70 16.82 -14.09
CA TYR A 783 -17.29 16.57 -15.47
C TYR A 783 -18.50 16.31 -16.39
N SER A 784 -19.49 15.53 -15.94
CA SER A 784 -20.71 15.28 -16.72
C SER A 784 -21.51 16.57 -16.96
N ILE A 785 -21.55 17.50 -16.00
CA ILE A 785 -22.18 18.81 -16.18
C ILE A 785 -21.43 19.63 -17.23
N LEU A 786 -20.09 19.67 -17.17
CA LEU A 786 -19.27 20.35 -18.18
C LEU A 786 -19.56 19.80 -19.59
N VAL A 787 -19.55 18.47 -19.75
CA VAL A 787 -19.80 17.82 -21.03
C VAL A 787 -21.23 18.05 -21.52
N LEU A 788 -22.22 18.04 -20.62
CA LEU A 788 -23.61 18.37 -20.98
C LEU A 788 -23.71 19.79 -21.54
N LEU A 789 -23.12 20.78 -20.85
CA LEU A 789 -23.12 22.18 -21.31
C LEU A 789 -22.42 22.33 -22.67
N GLU A 790 -21.24 21.74 -22.83
CA GLU A 790 -20.52 21.76 -24.11
C GLU A 790 -21.32 21.11 -25.25
N ASN A 791 -21.91 19.94 -24.99
CA ASN A 791 -22.72 19.23 -25.97
C ASN A 791 -23.97 20.03 -26.34
N SER A 792 -24.66 20.63 -25.37
CA SER A 792 -25.81 21.49 -25.61
C SER A 792 -25.46 22.71 -26.45
N VAL A 793 -24.34 23.39 -26.17
CA VAL A 793 -23.88 24.53 -26.96
C VAL A 793 -23.56 24.10 -28.40
N MET A 794 -22.84 22.99 -28.59
CA MET A 794 -22.54 22.45 -29.92
C MET A 794 -23.82 22.10 -30.69
N LEU A 795 -24.79 21.44 -30.04
CA LEU A 795 -26.07 21.08 -30.67
C LEU A 795 -26.89 22.30 -31.07
N VAL A 796 -26.97 23.32 -30.22
CA VAL A 796 -27.70 24.56 -30.53
C VAL A 796 -27.06 25.27 -31.72
N VAL A 797 -25.75 25.43 -31.71
CA VAL A 797 -25.02 26.07 -32.81
C VAL A 797 -25.15 25.26 -34.10
N TRP A 798 -25.07 23.93 -34.02
CA TRP A 798 -25.30 23.04 -35.16
C TRP A 798 -26.72 23.14 -35.71
N TYR A 799 -27.73 23.19 -34.85
CA TYR A 799 -29.15 23.29 -35.23
C TYR A 799 -29.38 24.50 -36.13
N PHE A 800 -28.95 25.68 -35.68
CA PHE A 800 -29.08 26.92 -36.46
C PHE A 800 -28.22 26.91 -37.73
N ALA A 801 -26.99 26.39 -37.66
CA ALA A 801 -26.14 26.28 -38.85
C ALA A 801 -26.76 25.38 -39.94
N GLN A 802 -27.42 24.29 -39.53
CA GLN A 802 -28.09 23.40 -40.47
C GLN A 802 -29.41 23.97 -40.98
N GLU A 803 -30.16 24.70 -40.16
CA GLU A 803 -31.37 25.42 -40.59
C GLU A 803 -31.06 26.38 -41.74
N VAL A 804 -30.04 27.22 -41.58
CA VAL A 804 -29.55 28.13 -42.64
C VAL A 804 -29.10 27.36 -43.88
N ALA A 805 -28.40 26.23 -43.71
CA ALA A 805 -27.95 25.42 -44.83
C ALA A 805 -29.10 24.76 -45.60
N THR A 806 -30.19 24.39 -44.91
CA THR A 806 -31.36 23.73 -45.53
C THR A 806 -32.38 24.69 -46.14
N ALA A 807 -32.25 26.01 -45.91
CA ALA A 807 -33.21 27.02 -46.38
C ALA A 807 -33.36 27.09 -47.91
N ASN A 808 -32.37 26.59 -48.66
CA ASN A 808 -32.37 26.61 -50.13
C ASN A 808 -32.93 25.34 -50.79
N TYR A 809 -33.38 24.34 -50.00
CA TYR A 809 -33.92 23.07 -50.52
C TYR A 809 -35.45 23.15 -50.74
N PRO A 810 -36.05 22.23 -51.52
CA PRO A 810 -37.51 22.10 -51.64
C PRO A 810 -38.21 21.91 -50.28
N GLU A 811 -39.45 22.40 -50.12
CA GLU A 811 -40.19 22.34 -48.84
C GLU A 811 -40.34 20.92 -48.27
N GLU A 812 -40.54 19.91 -49.12
CA GLU A 812 -40.63 18.50 -48.70
C GLU A 812 -39.33 18.00 -48.04
N ASP A 813 -38.19 18.35 -48.62
CA ASP A 813 -36.87 18.01 -48.09
C ASP A 813 -36.60 18.79 -46.79
N GLN A 814 -36.99 20.07 -46.72
CA GLN A 814 -36.84 20.88 -45.52
C GLN A 814 -37.55 20.26 -44.31
N LEU A 815 -38.79 19.77 -44.50
CA LEU A 815 -39.57 19.12 -43.44
C LEU A 815 -38.92 17.82 -42.97
N ALA A 816 -38.36 17.04 -43.90
CA ALA A 816 -37.65 15.81 -43.56
C ALA A 816 -36.36 16.09 -42.79
N PHE A 817 -35.57 17.10 -43.21
CA PHE A 817 -34.39 17.55 -42.47
C PHE A 817 -34.74 18.10 -41.08
N ALA A 818 -35.84 18.85 -40.94
CA ALA A 818 -36.30 19.36 -39.65
C ALA A 818 -36.66 18.23 -38.68
N SER A 819 -37.44 17.25 -39.15
CA SER A 819 -37.82 16.06 -38.37
C SER A 819 -36.58 15.26 -37.95
N HIS A 820 -35.62 15.11 -38.85
CA HIS A 820 -34.38 14.41 -38.59
C HIS A 820 -33.49 15.11 -37.56
N ARG A 821 -33.35 16.45 -37.65
CA ARG A 821 -32.62 17.25 -36.65
C ARG A 821 -33.20 17.07 -35.24
N GLN A 822 -34.53 17.14 -35.13
CA GLN A 822 -35.22 16.96 -33.85
C GLN A 822 -34.97 15.55 -33.30
N LEU A 823 -35.09 14.51 -34.14
CA LEU A 823 -34.83 13.14 -33.74
C LEU A 823 -33.42 12.94 -33.15
N LEU A 824 -32.38 13.49 -33.79
CA LEU A 824 -31.00 13.41 -33.29
C LEU A 824 -30.84 14.09 -31.93
N ILE A 825 -31.48 15.24 -31.73
CA ILE A 825 -31.46 15.93 -30.43
C ILE A 825 -32.15 15.07 -29.36
N TYR A 826 -33.29 14.45 -29.67
CA TYR A 826 -33.98 13.56 -28.74
C TYR A 826 -33.15 12.31 -28.41
N ILE A 827 -32.53 11.69 -29.41
CA ILE A 827 -31.62 10.55 -29.22
C ILE A 827 -30.46 10.96 -28.31
N HIS A 828 -29.82 12.09 -28.57
CA HIS A 828 -28.70 12.58 -27.77
C HIS A 828 -29.07 12.73 -26.29
N TYR A 829 -30.11 13.50 -25.98
CA TYR A 829 -30.50 13.74 -24.59
C TYR A 829 -31.07 12.47 -23.93
N GLY A 830 -31.72 11.58 -24.68
CA GLY A 830 -32.18 10.29 -24.19
C GLY A 830 -31.01 9.38 -23.79
N VAL A 831 -30.01 9.24 -24.67
CA VAL A 831 -28.81 8.43 -24.42
C VAL A 831 -27.97 9.03 -23.29
N PHE A 832 -27.80 10.35 -23.25
CA PHE A 832 -27.08 11.03 -22.16
C PHE A 832 -27.80 10.88 -20.81
N SER A 833 -29.12 10.99 -20.78
CA SER A 833 -29.91 10.81 -19.55
C SER A 833 -29.85 9.37 -19.05
N PHE A 834 -29.95 8.39 -19.96
CA PHE A 834 -29.75 6.98 -19.62
C PHE A 834 -28.34 6.72 -19.04
N SER A 835 -27.32 7.36 -19.61
CA SER A 835 -25.95 7.31 -19.10
C SER A 835 -25.87 7.84 -17.65
N MET A 836 -26.51 8.97 -17.35
CA MET A 836 -26.54 9.53 -15.99
C MET A 836 -27.29 8.63 -15.01
N LEU A 837 -28.36 7.95 -15.44
CA LEU A 837 -29.05 6.95 -14.63
C LEU A 837 -28.12 5.78 -14.29
N MET A 838 -27.41 5.23 -15.29
CA MET A 838 -26.46 4.14 -15.08
C MET A 838 -25.28 4.55 -14.19
N LEU A 839 -24.81 5.79 -14.29
CA LEU A 839 -23.82 6.38 -13.37
C LEU A 839 -24.29 6.31 -11.91
N VAL A 840 -25.51 6.80 -11.64
CA VAL A 840 -26.09 6.80 -10.30
C VAL A 840 -26.25 5.38 -9.77
N LEU A 841 -26.79 4.46 -10.59
CA LEU A 841 -26.96 3.06 -10.22
C LEU A 841 -25.60 2.38 -9.92
N THR A 842 -24.57 2.68 -10.71
CA THR A 842 -23.21 2.14 -10.50
C THR A 842 -22.66 2.55 -9.12
N PHE A 843 -22.80 3.82 -8.75
CA PHE A 843 -22.35 4.31 -7.44
C PHE A 843 -23.28 3.93 -6.28
N TRP A 844 -24.56 3.67 -6.53
CA TRP A 844 -25.51 3.23 -5.50
C TRP A 844 -25.35 1.75 -5.17
N CYS A 845 -25.13 0.89 -6.17
CA CYS A 845 -24.92 -0.55 -5.95
C CYS A 845 -23.55 -0.85 -5.32
N ALA A 846 -22.52 -0.03 -5.56
CA ALA A 846 -21.16 -0.31 -5.10
C ALA A 846 -20.98 -0.36 -3.55
N PRO A 847 -21.63 0.51 -2.75
CA PRO A 847 -21.65 0.42 -1.28
C PRO A 847 -22.56 -0.70 -0.75
N ASN A 848 -23.75 -0.87 -1.31
CA ASN A 848 -24.74 -1.85 -0.82
C ASN A 848 -24.24 -3.29 -0.94
N PHE A 849 -23.47 -3.62 -1.99
CA PHE A 849 -22.79 -4.91 -2.09
C PHE A 849 -21.78 -5.16 -0.96
N ARG A 850 -21.19 -4.10 -0.39
CA ARG A 850 -20.25 -4.22 0.72
C ARG A 850 -20.96 -4.53 2.03
N GLN A 851 -22.18 -4.03 2.23
CA GLN A 851 -23.02 -4.34 3.39
C GLN A 851 -23.65 -5.73 3.24
N ASN A 852 -24.26 -6.02 2.09
CA ASN A 852 -24.89 -7.32 1.85
C ASN A 852 -23.91 -8.48 1.89
N LYS A 853 -22.65 -8.30 1.43
CA LYS A 853 -21.63 -9.33 1.55
C LYS A 853 -21.22 -9.57 3.00
N VAL A 854 -21.17 -8.52 3.82
CA VAL A 854 -20.88 -8.66 5.26
C VAL A 854 -22.06 -9.34 5.98
N GLU A 855 -23.29 -9.04 5.58
CA GLU A 855 -24.50 -9.70 6.09
C GLU A 855 -24.63 -11.15 5.62
N GLU A 856 -24.34 -11.47 4.35
CA GLU A 856 -24.27 -12.85 3.83
C GLU A 856 -23.14 -13.63 4.53
N ASP A 857 -21.95 -13.04 4.69
CA ASP A 857 -20.84 -13.68 5.42
C ASP A 857 -21.22 -13.88 6.92
N GLU A 858 -22.03 -12.99 7.51
CA GLU A 858 -22.57 -13.14 8.87
C GLU A 858 -23.71 -14.16 8.98
N GLU A 859 -24.59 -14.27 7.98
CA GLU A 859 -25.67 -15.25 7.90
C GLU A 859 -25.13 -16.65 7.59
N GLU A 860 -24.14 -16.78 6.72
CA GLU A 860 -23.41 -18.03 6.47
C GLU A 860 -22.69 -18.47 7.74
N MET A 861 -22.07 -17.53 8.48
CA MET A 861 -21.52 -17.80 9.83
C MET A 861 -22.56 -18.11 10.91
N LYS A 862 -23.84 -17.74 10.73
CA LYS A 862 -24.95 -18.14 11.61
C LYS A 862 -25.49 -19.51 11.24
N ALA A 863 -25.64 -19.81 9.94
CA ALA A 863 -26.07 -21.11 9.44
C ALA A 863 -25.08 -22.21 9.82
N ILE A 864 -23.78 -21.95 9.70
CA ILE A 864 -22.69 -22.84 10.15
C ILE A 864 -22.67 -22.99 11.69
N ARG A 865 -23.27 -22.07 12.44
CA ARG A 865 -23.38 -22.15 13.90
C ARG A 865 -24.58 -22.97 14.39
N VAL A 866 -25.54 -23.25 13.50
CA VAL A 866 -26.80 -23.97 13.81
C VAL A 866 -26.77 -25.41 13.27
N SER A 867 -25.96 -25.69 12.24
CA SER A 867 -25.54 -27.05 11.85
C SER A 867 -24.42 -27.57 12.74
#